data_AF-T0GED5-F1
#
_entry.id   AF-T0GED5-F1
#
_cell.length_a   1.000
_cell.length_b   1.000
_cell.length_c   1.000
_cell.angle_alpha   90.00
_cell.angle_beta   90.00
_cell.angle_gamma   90.00
#
_symmetry.space_group_name_H-M   'P 1'
#
loop_
_entity.id
_entity.type
_entity.pdbx_description
1 polymer ?
#
loop_
_entity_poly.entity_id
_entity_poly.type
_entity_poly.pdbx_seq_one_letter_code
_entity_poly.pdbx_strand_id
1 'polypeptide(L)'
;MPIKKIKTPPRWFASVLQANPELFLEWTESELRAFASAFEILKISAGKTVVNPSKNSSKLYFVIEGVCEEFSFRDASSTREIGSGAYLGEPSFFHWEEGVLGVRAKTDSTLAAISRQEWNRLEKKFPHRLGLLASRIKSRRFFRLAIVRPNQKEILDFLSSIEILFHFDRNKVSKLQSYLEWLYVPGGERLIRQGDPGNSLYIIVSGRFRFVTEDGNGKRISEGEFGKGDIIGEMSLLTGEPRSASVYALRSGQVIRISRDGFRKFISRSPEGLFHITETIARRLNEKNRGGVKVGRKVHTIALVPLSKGFPLKEFSKELSKSLKPFGSSLTVSKDKFEKFVQQQRSKRNRDENFGISEILSWFNGLEREYDKVFFEVEHEDSLWVEACLRQADRILILVEPGSALEEECHAWKVLQGGGLHETLRETVFYVEDGYSRWHVLEDLFKKLPGQRHIVRKNRAGEFDRVARRMEGKAVGIALAGGGAKGFAHLGFLHSIRDQGIPIDLIGGTSAGSIMAGLFAMGYDFPEILRLIKKVWIDSKLTRDYTIPFVSLLKGSRYSKAIKDFFGDRKIETLWIPFLAVACNLTKSEPKVFDQGELWKAIRASTSIPGIFPPFYDEGSLYVDGGLWDNLPGLLLREKGADILISVDLGAGSQPAKDQAYGSLVEGRFPGAAPSPWKLIMNNLLPKEQRLDFPHIGEIFMRSMLISSQNSLKKTRESSDIFVEIPARDFSTFDWNEYLRLYDLGYESSQSKAKEWAKIIQDKIYSK
;
A
#
# COMPACT_ATOMS: atom_id res chain seq x y z
N MET A 1 -4.61 35.82 39.35
CA MET A 1 -5.11 34.75 40.25
C MET A 1 -4.06 33.65 40.37
N PRO A 2 -3.95 32.97 41.53
CA PRO A 2 -2.96 31.92 41.75
C PRO A 2 -3.30 30.64 40.96
N ILE A 3 -2.28 29.83 40.68
CA ILE A 3 -2.44 28.47 40.12
C ILE A 3 -3.31 27.67 41.09
N LYS A 4 -4.54 27.33 40.70
CA LYS A 4 -5.48 26.57 41.54
C LYS A 4 -5.13 25.08 41.41
N LYS A 5 -4.74 24.44 42.53
CA LYS A 5 -4.38 23.01 42.59
C LYS A 5 -5.61 22.14 42.88
N ILE A 6 -5.75 21.03 42.16
CA ILE A 6 -6.68 19.94 42.50
C ILE A 6 -5.83 18.72 42.89
N LYS A 7 -6.06 18.17 44.10
CA LYS A 7 -5.14 17.21 44.76
C LYS A 7 -5.12 15.80 44.18
N THR A 8 -6.08 15.42 43.34
CA THR A 8 -6.09 14.10 42.69
C THR A 8 -6.60 14.21 41.25
N PRO A 9 -5.89 13.62 40.27
CA PRO A 9 -6.34 13.60 38.89
C PRO A 9 -7.53 12.64 38.77
N PRO A 10 -8.58 13.00 38.03
CA PRO A 10 -9.76 12.15 37.89
C PRO A 10 -9.44 10.82 37.19
N ARG A 11 -10.28 9.80 37.39
CA ARG A 11 -10.13 8.47 36.75
C ARG A 11 -10.01 8.53 35.22
N TRP A 12 -10.60 9.53 34.58
CA TRP A 12 -10.52 9.72 33.12
C TRP A 12 -9.10 10.09 32.64
N PHE A 13 -8.21 10.59 33.49
CA PHE A 13 -6.88 11.02 33.05
C PHE A 13 -6.01 9.84 32.59
N ALA A 14 -6.19 8.65 33.19
CA ALA A 14 -5.55 7.43 32.72
C ALA A 14 -5.96 7.09 31.27
N SER A 15 -7.23 7.31 30.92
CA SER A 15 -7.75 7.13 29.56
C SER A 15 -7.16 8.16 28.58
N VAL A 16 -6.84 9.38 29.04
CA VAL A 16 -6.15 10.40 28.22
C VAL A 16 -4.68 10.04 27.98
N LEU A 17 -4.00 9.45 28.97
CA LEU A 17 -2.66 8.89 28.76
C LEU A 17 -2.69 7.72 27.78
N GLN A 18 -3.70 6.84 27.89
CA GLN A 18 -3.92 5.72 26.98
C GLN A 18 -4.16 6.18 25.52
N ALA A 19 -4.75 7.37 25.32
CA ALA A 19 -4.91 7.97 24.00
C ALA A 19 -3.58 8.37 23.32
N ASN A 20 -2.44 8.25 24.02
CA ASN A 20 -1.09 8.36 23.46
C ASN A 20 -0.38 6.99 23.42
N PRO A 21 -0.80 6.07 22.53
CA PRO A 21 -0.34 4.68 22.53
C PRO A 21 1.16 4.54 22.27
N GLU A 22 1.81 5.45 21.54
CA GLU A 22 3.27 5.38 21.35
C GLU A 22 4.06 5.61 22.64
N LEU A 23 3.66 6.57 23.49
CA LEU A 23 4.40 6.89 24.72
C LEU A 23 4.21 5.78 25.76
N PHE A 24 2.97 5.34 25.91
CA PHE A 24 2.57 4.36 26.92
C PHE A 24 2.37 2.95 26.36
N LEU A 25 3.02 2.64 25.23
CA LEU A 25 3.01 1.29 24.66
C LEU A 25 3.54 0.30 25.71
N GLU A 26 2.84 -0.82 25.87
CA GLU A 26 3.07 -1.88 26.88
C GLU A 26 2.68 -1.55 28.32
N TRP A 27 2.07 -0.39 28.57
CA TRP A 27 1.53 -0.09 29.88
C TRP A 27 0.16 -0.76 30.06
N THR A 28 0.01 -1.52 31.13
CA THR A 28 -1.26 -2.06 31.56
C THR A 28 -2.16 -0.96 32.13
N GLU A 29 -3.47 -1.21 32.19
CA GLU A 29 -4.41 -0.25 32.75
C GLU A 29 -4.11 0.07 34.23
N SER A 30 -3.62 -0.91 34.99
CA SER A 30 -3.24 -0.71 36.40
C SER A 30 -1.98 0.16 36.54
N GLU A 31 -0.98 -0.03 35.68
CA GLU A 31 0.22 0.81 35.61
C GLU A 31 -0.12 2.24 35.19
N LEU A 32 -0.98 2.41 34.18
CA LEU A 32 -1.47 3.73 33.75
C LEU A 32 -2.24 4.45 34.86
N ARG A 33 -3.10 3.76 35.60
CA ARG A 33 -3.80 4.35 36.76
C ARG A 33 -2.82 4.77 37.85
N ALA A 34 -1.84 3.93 38.17
CA ALA A 34 -0.79 4.24 39.14
C ALA A 34 0.04 5.47 38.74
N PHE A 35 0.43 5.56 37.47
CA PHE A 35 1.15 6.71 36.93
C PHE A 35 0.29 7.96 36.87
N ALA A 36 -0.97 7.85 36.40
CA ALA A 36 -1.92 8.95 36.40
C ALA A 36 -2.10 9.53 37.81
N SER A 37 -2.23 8.68 38.84
CA SER A 37 -2.41 9.13 40.24
C SER A 37 -1.27 9.97 40.82
N ALA A 38 -0.10 9.97 40.19
CA ALA A 38 1.06 10.75 40.61
C ALA A 38 1.06 12.20 40.11
N PHE A 39 0.07 12.58 39.30
CA PHE A 39 -0.06 13.92 38.73
C PHE A 39 -0.92 14.84 39.60
N GLU A 40 -0.60 16.13 39.62
CA GLU A 40 -1.49 17.20 40.11
C GLU A 40 -2.11 17.95 38.93
N ILE A 41 -3.38 18.36 39.02
CA ILE A 41 -4.03 19.18 37.98
C ILE A 41 -3.87 20.66 38.32
N LEU A 42 -3.40 21.43 37.33
CA LEU A 42 -3.12 22.85 37.39
C LEU A 42 -3.95 23.59 36.35
N LYS A 43 -4.68 24.63 36.78
CA LYS A 43 -5.31 25.60 35.86
C LYS A 43 -4.41 26.81 35.71
N ILE A 44 -4.04 27.13 34.47
CA ILE A 44 -3.15 28.23 34.10
C ILE A 44 -3.96 29.23 33.25
N SER A 45 -3.99 30.49 33.65
CA SER A 45 -4.62 31.55 32.85
C SER A 45 -3.74 31.95 31.65
N ALA A 46 -4.38 32.39 30.57
CA ALA A 46 -3.70 32.93 29.39
C ALA A 46 -2.61 33.97 29.77
N GLY A 47 -1.48 33.92 29.06
CA GLY A 47 -0.31 34.78 29.24
C GLY A 47 0.67 34.36 30.35
N LYS A 48 0.31 33.42 31.24
CA LYS A 48 1.16 33.01 32.37
C LYS A 48 2.24 32.00 31.95
N THR A 49 3.47 32.25 32.41
CA THR A 49 4.61 31.34 32.23
C THR A 49 4.46 30.10 33.10
N VAL A 50 4.48 28.93 32.47
CA VAL A 50 4.40 27.60 33.08
C VAL A 50 5.81 27.08 33.41
N VAL A 51 6.72 27.18 32.44
CA VAL A 51 8.14 26.79 32.58
C VAL A 51 8.98 28.04 32.35
N ASN A 52 9.79 28.41 33.34
CA ASN A 52 10.65 29.57 33.23
C ASN A 52 11.96 29.16 32.53
N PRO A 53 12.35 29.82 31.42
CA PRO A 53 13.59 29.49 30.70
C PRO A 53 14.87 29.71 31.52
N SER A 54 14.85 30.55 32.55
CA SER A 54 16.03 30.85 33.37
C SER A 54 16.13 29.99 34.64
N LYS A 55 15.22 29.03 34.85
CA LYS A 55 15.18 28.17 36.04
C LYS A 55 14.91 26.73 35.62
N ASN A 56 15.61 25.77 36.22
CA ASN A 56 15.28 24.36 36.04
C ASN A 56 13.85 24.09 36.56
N SER A 57 12.96 23.67 35.66
CA SER A 57 11.68 23.07 36.05
C SER A 57 11.90 21.79 36.85
N SER A 58 11.24 21.69 38.01
CA SER A 58 11.20 20.47 38.82
C SER A 58 10.05 19.52 38.45
N LYS A 59 9.30 19.86 37.39
CA LYS A 59 8.08 19.16 36.96
C LYS A 59 8.06 18.92 35.45
N LEU A 60 7.45 17.79 35.09
CA LEU A 60 7.03 17.46 33.73
C LEU A 60 5.51 17.68 33.64
N TYR A 61 5.03 18.27 32.56
CA TYR A 61 3.63 18.65 32.40
C TYR A 61 3.01 17.97 31.17
N PHE A 62 1.72 17.68 31.22
CA PHE A 62 0.89 17.25 30.10
C PHE A 62 -0.27 18.23 29.94
N VAL A 63 -0.53 18.67 28.71
CA VAL A 63 -1.65 19.55 28.39
C VAL A 63 -2.91 18.71 28.30
N ILE A 64 -3.89 18.97 29.17
CA ILE A 64 -5.22 18.34 29.09
C ILE A 64 -6.09 19.17 28.14
N GLU A 65 -6.12 20.48 28.37
CA GLU A 65 -6.98 21.42 27.67
C GLU A 65 -6.26 22.76 27.49
N GLY A 66 -6.56 23.46 26.41
CA GLY A 66 -5.96 24.75 26.08
C GLY A 66 -4.71 24.65 25.22
N VAL A 67 -4.10 25.81 24.97
CA VAL A 67 -2.92 25.97 24.13
C VAL A 67 -1.84 26.69 24.91
N CYS A 68 -0.65 26.10 24.97
CA CYS A 68 0.58 26.69 25.46
C CYS A 68 1.47 27.09 24.29
N GLU A 69 2.47 27.93 24.52
CA GLU A 69 3.53 28.21 23.56
C GLU A 69 4.93 28.08 24.19
N GLU A 70 5.85 27.47 23.45
CA GLU A 70 7.28 27.43 23.77
C GLU A 70 7.98 28.67 23.20
N PHE A 71 8.92 29.25 23.94
CA PHE A 71 9.72 30.40 23.52
C PHE A 71 11.17 30.30 24.00
N SER A 72 12.08 30.94 23.27
CA SER A 72 13.52 30.97 23.60
C SER A 72 13.83 32.08 24.61
N PHE A 73 14.88 31.88 25.42
CA PHE A 73 15.38 32.92 26.32
C PHE A 73 15.98 34.12 25.57
N ARG A 74 16.62 33.86 24.41
CA ARG A 74 17.34 34.89 23.63
C ARG A 74 16.44 35.67 22.68
N ASP A 75 15.30 35.10 22.30
CA ASP A 75 14.36 35.68 21.35
C ASP A 75 12.94 35.40 21.85
N ALA A 76 12.25 36.42 22.38
CA ALA A 76 10.94 36.30 23.00
C ALA A 76 9.81 35.97 21.99
N SER A 77 10.16 35.74 20.73
CA SER A 77 9.28 35.21 19.71
C SER A 77 8.82 33.79 20.06
N SER A 78 7.52 33.55 19.92
CA SER A 78 6.93 32.21 20.01
C SER A 78 7.64 31.28 19.04
N THR A 79 8.21 30.20 19.56
CA THR A 79 8.85 29.16 18.75
C THR A 79 7.85 28.09 18.32
N ARG A 80 6.76 27.89 19.07
CA ARG A 80 5.80 26.80 18.83
C ARG A 80 4.55 26.88 19.69
N GLU A 81 3.39 26.47 19.16
CA GLU A 81 2.16 26.18 19.94
C GLU A 81 2.05 24.70 20.34
N ILE A 82 1.56 24.44 21.55
CA ILE A 82 1.42 23.12 22.19
C ILE A 82 -0.02 22.97 22.67
N GLY A 83 -0.79 22.06 22.07
CA GLY A 83 -2.18 21.80 22.44
C GLY A 83 -2.38 20.56 23.33
N SER A 84 -3.64 20.24 23.60
CA SER A 84 -4.08 19.05 24.34
C SER A 84 -3.40 17.75 23.89
N GLY A 85 -3.03 16.90 24.85
CA GLY A 85 -2.36 15.62 24.65
C GLY A 85 -0.84 15.69 24.55
N ALA A 86 -0.26 16.90 24.42
CA ALA A 86 1.20 17.08 24.40
C ALA A 86 1.79 17.20 25.82
N TYR A 87 3.11 17.05 25.92
CA TYR A 87 3.88 17.24 27.14
C TYR A 87 4.88 18.39 26.99
N LEU A 88 5.31 18.97 28.11
CA LEU A 88 6.22 20.12 28.17
C LEU A 88 7.06 20.15 29.45
N GLY A 89 8.19 20.85 29.41
CA GLY A 89 9.11 21.03 30.54
C GLY A 89 10.17 19.93 30.71
N GLU A 90 10.25 19.00 29.74
CA GLU A 90 11.11 17.83 29.78
C GLU A 90 12.63 18.09 29.81
N PRO A 91 13.22 19.10 29.14
CA PRO A 91 14.69 19.29 29.17
C PRO A 91 15.18 19.63 30.57
N SER A 92 14.48 20.58 31.22
CA SER A 92 14.73 20.94 32.60
C SER A 92 14.53 19.76 33.55
N PHE A 93 13.46 18.99 33.32
CA PHE A 93 13.09 17.87 34.18
C PHE A 93 14.12 16.73 34.12
N PHE A 94 14.60 16.39 32.93
CA PHE A 94 15.58 15.31 32.70
C PHE A 94 17.05 15.77 32.63
N HIS A 95 17.31 17.07 32.82
CA HIS A 95 18.65 17.67 32.67
C HIS A 95 19.31 17.40 31.32
N TRP A 96 18.56 17.56 30.24
CA TRP A 96 19.16 17.47 28.90
C TRP A 96 19.97 18.73 28.60
N GLU A 97 21.09 18.57 27.89
CA GLU A 97 22.00 19.67 27.50
C GLU A 97 21.36 20.64 26.50
N GLU A 98 20.27 20.22 25.85
CA GLU A 98 19.46 21.03 24.94
C GLU A 98 18.77 22.16 25.73
N GLY A 99 19.06 23.42 25.36
CA GLY A 99 18.74 24.62 26.15
C GLY A 99 17.31 24.71 26.71
N VAL A 100 17.19 25.42 27.83
CA VAL A 100 15.94 25.59 28.56
C VAL A 100 14.97 26.48 27.78
N LEU A 101 13.96 25.88 27.14
CA LEU A 101 12.84 26.63 26.56
C LEU A 101 11.86 27.06 27.64
N GLY A 102 11.40 28.30 27.53
CA GLY A 102 10.30 28.81 28.32
C GLY A 102 8.98 28.32 27.75
N VAL A 103 7.98 28.13 28.62
CA VAL A 103 6.62 27.79 28.20
C VAL A 103 5.65 28.76 28.84
N ARG A 104 4.70 29.31 28.09
CA ARG A 104 3.58 30.09 28.64
C ARG A 104 2.24 29.64 28.07
N ALA A 105 1.17 29.82 28.83
CA ALA A 105 -0.17 29.54 28.34
C ALA A 105 -0.61 30.64 27.35
N LYS A 106 -1.11 30.26 26.18
CA LYS A 106 -1.68 31.17 25.17
C LYS A 106 -3.18 31.36 25.39
N THR A 107 -3.88 30.28 25.75
CA THR A 107 -5.27 30.31 26.24
C THR A 107 -5.32 29.92 27.71
N ASP A 108 -6.47 30.09 28.35
CA ASP A 108 -6.72 29.38 29.60
C ASP A 108 -6.53 27.88 29.36
N SER A 109 -5.70 27.25 30.19
CA SER A 109 -5.19 25.90 29.95
C SER A 109 -5.23 25.07 31.23
N THR A 110 -5.57 23.79 31.09
CA THR A 110 -5.52 22.80 32.16
C THR A 110 -4.35 21.86 31.89
N LEU A 111 -3.42 21.77 32.84
CA LEU A 111 -2.23 20.94 32.75
C LEU A 111 -2.22 19.90 33.87
N ALA A 112 -1.76 18.68 33.59
CA ALA A 112 -1.36 17.71 34.59
C ALA A 112 0.15 17.81 34.81
N ALA A 113 0.62 17.93 36.05
CA ALA A 113 2.05 18.03 36.37
C ALA A 113 2.51 16.88 37.27
N ILE A 114 3.64 16.26 36.96
CA ILE A 114 4.31 15.29 37.83
C ILE A 114 5.61 15.90 38.38
N SER A 115 5.82 15.74 39.69
CA SER A 115 7.04 16.20 40.35
C SER A 115 8.17 15.18 40.18
N ARG A 116 9.41 15.64 40.28
CA ARG A 116 10.57 14.75 40.20
C ARG A 116 10.61 13.71 41.33
N GLN A 117 10.12 14.07 42.51
CA GLN A 117 10.01 13.14 43.64
C GLN A 117 9.05 11.98 43.32
N GLU A 118 7.88 12.29 42.75
CA GLU A 118 6.92 11.27 42.34
C GLU A 118 7.42 10.43 41.16
N TRP A 119 8.12 11.05 40.22
CA TRP A 119 8.76 10.32 39.12
C TRP A 119 9.79 9.31 39.64
N ASN A 120 10.70 9.72 40.52
CA ASN A 120 11.70 8.82 41.11
C ASN A 120 11.03 7.69 41.92
N ARG A 121 9.89 7.94 42.57
CA ARG A 121 9.10 6.91 43.25
C ARG A 121 8.54 5.88 42.27
N LEU A 122 8.01 6.34 41.14
CA LEU A 122 7.49 5.47 40.08
C LEU A 122 8.60 4.74 39.34
N GLU A 123 9.75 5.36 39.12
CA GLU A 123 10.93 4.74 38.49
C GLU A 123 11.46 3.57 39.33
N LYS A 124 11.47 3.69 40.67
CA LYS A 124 11.79 2.53 41.53
C LYS A 124 10.79 1.39 41.41
N LYS A 125 9.51 1.71 41.16
CA LYS A 125 8.42 0.71 41.07
C LYS A 125 8.32 0.07 39.68
N PHE A 126 8.58 0.83 38.63
CA PHE A 126 8.48 0.41 37.23
C PHE A 126 9.71 0.88 36.42
N PRO A 127 10.94 0.45 36.78
CA PRO A 127 12.18 1.02 36.23
C PRO A 127 12.28 0.88 34.72
N HIS A 128 11.91 -0.28 34.19
CA HIS A 128 11.91 -0.52 32.75
C HIS A 128 10.89 0.37 32.00
N ARG A 129 9.67 0.54 32.54
CA ARG A 129 8.61 1.34 31.93
C ARG A 129 8.95 2.83 31.91
N LEU A 130 9.46 3.37 33.01
CA LEU A 130 9.84 4.79 33.09
C LEU A 130 11.09 5.09 32.26
N GLY A 131 12.05 4.15 32.20
CA GLY A 131 13.21 4.27 31.32
C GLY A 131 12.81 4.34 29.84
N LEU A 132 11.93 3.45 29.39
CA LEU A 132 11.37 3.48 28.03
C LEU A 132 10.58 4.77 27.77
N LEU A 133 9.74 5.20 28.71
CA LEU A 133 8.97 6.44 28.59
C LEU A 133 9.90 7.66 28.45
N ALA A 134 10.94 7.77 29.28
CA ALA A 134 11.92 8.84 29.19
C ALA A 134 12.64 8.85 27.83
N SER A 135 13.05 7.67 27.34
CA SER A 135 13.69 7.52 26.02
C SER A 135 12.74 7.94 24.89
N ARG A 136 11.46 7.54 24.94
CA ARG A 136 10.44 7.93 23.96
C ARG A 136 10.15 9.43 23.99
N ILE A 137 10.05 10.03 25.18
CA ILE A 137 9.88 11.48 25.34
C ILE A 137 11.08 12.21 24.73
N LYS A 138 12.31 11.71 24.96
CA LYS A 138 13.54 12.26 24.39
C LYS A 138 13.54 12.17 22.87
N SER A 139 13.29 10.99 22.31
CA SER A 139 13.25 10.78 20.86
C SER A 139 12.18 11.63 20.18
N ARG A 140 10.96 11.68 20.72
CA ARG A 140 9.89 12.54 20.19
C ARG A 140 10.22 14.03 20.32
N ARG A 141 10.81 14.48 21.42
CA ARG A 141 11.25 15.89 21.55
C ARG A 141 12.32 16.20 20.52
N PHE A 142 13.30 15.31 20.39
CA PHE A 142 14.38 15.41 19.43
C PHE A 142 13.83 15.64 18.02
N PHE A 143 12.87 14.82 17.56
CA PHE A 143 12.24 15.05 16.26
C PHE A 143 11.41 16.34 16.24
N ARG A 144 10.68 16.69 17.31
CA ARG A 144 9.81 17.89 17.32
C ARG A 144 10.55 19.23 17.31
N LEU A 145 11.77 19.30 17.83
CA LEU A 145 12.60 20.52 17.83
C LEU A 145 13.37 20.72 16.52
N ALA A 146 13.19 19.81 15.56
CA ALA A 146 13.95 19.73 14.32
C ALA A 146 13.50 20.75 13.26
N ILE A 147 13.76 22.05 13.45
CA ILE A 147 13.47 23.06 12.42
C ILE A 147 14.75 23.46 11.71
N VAL A 148 14.83 23.15 10.41
CA VAL A 148 15.82 23.74 9.51
C VAL A 148 15.18 24.97 8.90
N ARG A 149 15.76 26.15 9.11
CA ARG A 149 15.39 27.35 8.36
C ARG A 149 16.41 27.53 7.24
N PRO A 150 16.00 27.40 5.95
CA PRO A 150 16.89 27.70 4.83
C PRO A 150 17.35 29.16 4.90
N ASN A 151 18.45 29.48 4.22
CA ASN A 151 18.87 30.88 4.14
C ASN A 151 17.86 31.72 3.34
N GLN A 152 17.92 33.05 3.47
CA GLN A 152 16.91 33.92 2.86
C GLN A 152 16.79 33.74 1.34
N LYS A 153 17.91 33.46 0.65
CA LYS A 153 17.92 33.20 -0.79
C LYS A 153 17.18 31.91 -1.14
N GLU A 154 17.46 30.82 -0.43
CA GLU A 154 16.78 29.53 -0.60
C GLU A 154 15.29 29.60 -0.29
N ILE A 155 14.90 30.36 0.74
CA ILE A 155 13.48 30.61 1.06
C ILE A 155 12.81 31.32 -0.11
N LEU A 156 13.41 32.41 -0.62
CA LEU A 156 12.84 33.17 -1.73
C LEU A 156 12.75 32.33 -3.01
N ASP A 157 13.79 31.56 -3.34
CA ASP A 157 13.82 30.69 -4.51
C ASP A 157 12.76 29.58 -4.38
N PHE A 158 12.62 28.96 -3.20
CA PHE A 158 11.58 27.97 -2.94
C PHE A 158 10.18 28.57 -3.03
N LEU A 159 9.90 29.67 -2.33
CA LEU A 159 8.59 30.32 -2.36
C LEU A 159 8.22 30.77 -3.78
N SER A 160 9.17 31.28 -4.54
CA SER A 160 8.96 31.67 -5.94
C SER A 160 8.69 30.47 -6.86
N SER A 161 9.08 29.25 -6.46
CA SER A 161 8.82 28.02 -7.22
C SER A 161 7.45 27.40 -6.96
N ILE A 162 6.72 27.90 -5.95
CA ILE A 162 5.39 27.37 -5.63
C ILE A 162 4.40 27.89 -6.68
N GLU A 163 3.62 26.98 -7.24
CA GLU A 163 2.70 27.29 -8.36
C GLU A 163 1.84 28.53 -8.10
N ILE A 164 1.30 28.59 -6.88
CA ILE A 164 0.40 29.65 -6.44
C ILE A 164 1.11 31.01 -6.26
N LEU A 165 2.42 31.01 -6.10
CA LEU A 165 3.24 32.20 -5.83
C LEU A 165 4.06 32.66 -7.05
N PHE A 166 4.07 31.92 -8.17
CA PHE A 166 4.84 32.29 -9.37
C PHE A 166 4.55 33.70 -9.90
N HIS A 167 3.31 34.16 -9.72
CA HIS A 167 2.84 35.44 -10.27
C HIS A 167 3.18 36.64 -9.39
N PHE A 168 3.79 36.42 -8.22
CA PHE A 168 4.25 37.50 -7.36
C PHE A 168 5.71 37.83 -7.65
N ASP A 169 6.02 39.12 -7.75
CA ASP A 169 7.40 39.56 -7.82
C ASP A 169 8.17 39.19 -6.52
N ARG A 170 9.49 39.09 -6.62
CA ARG A 170 10.37 38.73 -5.49
C ARG A 170 10.23 39.69 -4.30
N ASN A 171 9.87 40.96 -4.52
CA ASN A 171 9.70 41.95 -3.46
C ASN A 171 8.38 41.76 -2.69
N LYS A 172 7.34 41.23 -3.33
CA LYS A 172 6.09 40.83 -2.69
C LYS A 172 6.29 39.53 -1.92
N VAL A 173 6.98 38.56 -2.50
CA VAL A 173 7.31 37.28 -1.82
C VAL A 173 8.19 37.52 -0.58
N SER A 174 9.14 38.45 -0.61
CA SER A 174 9.95 38.78 0.57
C SER A 174 9.14 39.36 1.72
N LYS A 175 8.07 40.11 1.44
CA LYS A 175 7.12 40.60 2.46
C LYS A 175 6.28 39.47 3.09
N LEU A 176 6.13 38.34 2.40
CA LEU A 176 5.46 37.17 2.97
C LEU A 176 6.27 36.56 4.11
N GLN A 177 7.61 36.70 4.08
CA GLN A 177 8.54 36.09 5.05
C GLN A 177 8.19 36.43 6.51
N SER A 178 7.70 37.65 6.79
CA SER A 178 7.30 38.05 8.14
C SER A 178 6.03 37.36 8.67
N TYR A 179 5.31 36.65 7.81
CA TYR A 179 4.07 35.93 8.15
C TYR A 179 4.26 34.40 8.12
N LEU A 180 5.46 33.91 7.84
CA LEU A 180 5.76 32.49 7.73
C LEU A 180 6.18 31.90 9.07
N GLU A 181 5.48 30.87 9.51
CA GLU A 181 5.85 30.06 10.68
C GLU A 181 6.36 28.69 10.20
N TRP A 182 7.61 28.35 10.52
CA TRP A 182 8.19 27.06 10.15
C TRP A 182 7.84 25.99 11.17
N LEU A 183 7.31 24.87 10.70
CA LEU A 183 6.94 23.73 11.52
C LEU A 183 7.61 22.47 11.00
N TYR A 184 8.02 21.61 11.93
CA TYR A 184 8.41 20.25 11.62
C TYR A 184 7.33 19.28 12.07
N VAL A 185 6.98 18.34 11.20
CA VAL A 185 5.99 17.31 11.46
C VAL A 185 6.69 15.96 11.38
N PRO A 186 6.90 15.26 12.51
CA PRO A 186 7.49 13.92 12.50
C PRO A 186 6.63 12.93 11.70
N GLY A 187 7.27 12.00 10.99
CA GLY A 187 6.59 10.90 10.31
C GLY A 187 5.69 10.13 11.28
N GLY A 188 4.46 9.87 10.86
CA GLY A 188 3.38 9.29 11.67
C GLY A 188 2.48 10.29 12.41
N GLU A 189 2.93 11.54 12.61
CA GLU A 189 2.11 12.53 13.31
C GLU A 189 1.06 13.18 12.39
N ARG A 190 -0.06 13.59 13.00
CA ARG A 190 -1.17 14.27 12.31
C ARG A 190 -0.95 15.79 12.33
N LEU A 191 -0.97 16.41 11.16
CA LEU A 191 -0.90 17.87 11.00
C LEU A 191 -2.29 18.53 11.06
N ILE A 192 -3.30 17.91 10.44
CA ILE A 192 -4.68 18.44 10.38
C ILE A 192 -5.64 17.33 10.79
N ARG A 193 -6.69 17.68 11.54
CA ARG A 193 -7.80 16.77 11.85
C ARG A 193 -9.07 17.23 11.14
N GLN A 194 -9.78 16.30 10.51
CA GLN A 194 -11.11 16.53 9.93
C GLN A 194 -12.08 17.05 11.00
N GLY A 195 -12.89 18.03 10.63
CA GLY A 195 -13.89 18.66 11.51
C GLY A 195 -13.36 19.81 12.38
N ASP A 196 -12.04 19.95 12.55
CA ASP A 196 -11.48 21.07 13.31
C ASP A 196 -11.70 22.41 12.56
N PRO A 197 -11.75 23.56 13.25
CA PRO A 197 -11.72 24.87 12.58
C PRO A 197 -10.38 25.10 11.85
N GLY A 198 -10.40 25.52 10.58
CA GLY A 198 -9.16 25.83 9.85
C GLY A 198 -8.87 27.32 9.74
N ASN A 199 -7.95 27.78 10.59
CA ASN A 199 -7.49 29.17 10.62
C ASN A 199 -6.11 29.38 9.99
N SER A 200 -5.56 28.37 9.32
CA SER A 200 -4.21 28.39 8.74
C SER A 200 -4.14 27.53 7.48
N LEU A 201 -3.23 27.87 6.57
CA LEU A 201 -2.80 26.98 5.49
C LEU A 201 -1.35 26.56 5.71
N TYR A 202 -0.94 25.48 5.06
CA TYR A 202 0.40 24.92 5.16
C TYR A 202 0.99 24.70 3.77
N ILE A 203 2.27 25.03 3.60
CA ILE A 203 3.04 24.77 2.39
C ILE A 203 4.07 23.70 2.73
N ILE A 204 4.15 22.62 1.95
CA ILE A 204 5.10 21.54 2.22
C ILE A 204 6.46 21.89 1.62
N VAL A 205 7.48 21.97 2.47
CA VAL A 205 8.87 22.23 2.07
C VAL A 205 9.63 20.92 1.83
N SER A 206 9.43 19.95 2.71
CA SER A 206 9.99 18.60 2.62
C SER A 206 9.08 17.59 3.29
N GLY A 207 9.35 16.30 3.08
CA GLY A 207 8.54 15.21 3.60
C GLY A 207 7.36 14.86 2.70
N ARG A 208 6.52 13.96 3.21
CA ARG A 208 5.40 13.39 2.47
C ARG A 208 4.21 13.24 3.38
N PHE A 209 3.04 13.60 2.90
CA PHE A 209 1.82 13.68 3.69
C PHE A 209 0.69 12.93 2.99
N ARG A 210 -0.23 12.35 3.75
CA ARG A 210 -1.45 11.72 3.25
C ARG A 210 -2.66 12.39 3.85
N PHE A 211 -3.66 12.70 3.02
CA PHE A 211 -4.99 13.04 3.52
C PHE A 211 -5.88 11.81 3.56
N VAL A 212 -6.74 11.76 4.57
CA VAL A 212 -7.77 10.73 4.73
C VAL A 212 -9.07 11.43 5.12
N THR A 213 -10.16 11.08 4.43
CA THR A 213 -11.51 11.53 4.74
C THR A 213 -12.32 10.34 5.24
N GLU A 214 -12.98 10.50 6.39
CA GLU A 214 -13.82 9.48 6.99
C GLU A 214 -15.29 9.93 7.01
N ASP A 215 -16.21 8.97 6.88
CA ASP A 215 -17.65 9.20 7.07
C ASP A 215 -18.03 9.28 8.57
N GLY A 216 -19.30 9.55 8.87
CA GLY A 216 -19.80 9.61 10.25
C GLY A 216 -19.67 8.30 11.05
N ASN A 217 -19.39 7.18 10.38
CA ASN A 217 -19.16 5.87 10.98
C ASN A 217 -17.66 5.51 11.06
N GLY A 218 -16.75 6.44 10.69
CA GLY A 218 -15.31 6.20 10.67
C GLY A 218 -14.80 5.40 9.46
N LYS A 219 -15.64 5.16 8.44
CA LYS A 219 -15.21 4.48 7.21
C LYS A 219 -14.49 5.46 6.30
N ARG A 220 -13.32 5.08 5.80
CA ARG A 220 -12.56 5.88 4.82
C ARG A 220 -13.35 6.03 3.51
N ILE A 221 -13.60 7.26 3.10
CA ILE A 221 -14.27 7.62 1.84
C ILE A 221 -13.25 7.95 0.76
N SER A 222 -12.20 8.69 1.10
CA SER A 222 -11.19 9.13 0.13
C SER A 222 -9.85 9.38 0.78
N GLU A 223 -8.79 9.17 0.00
CA GLU A 223 -7.41 9.43 0.42
C GLU A 223 -6.55 9.86 -0.77
N GLY A 224 -5.38 10.41 -0.48
CA GLY A 224 -4.38 10.81 -1.47
C GLY A 224 -3.16 11.44 -0.81
N GLU A 225 -2.13 11.74 -1.60
CA GLU A 225 -0.82 12.16 -1.07
C GLU A 225 -0.38 13.55 -1.54
N PHE A 226 0.31 14.24 -0.63
CA PHE A 226 0.99 15.50 -0.86
C PHE A 226 2.49 15.36 -0.57
N GLY A 227 3.27 16.27 -1.13
CA GLY A 227 4.71 16.37 -0.95
C GLY A 227 5.19 17.79 -1.28
N LYS A 228 6.51 17.95 -1.45
CA LYS A 228 7.14 19.26 -1.66
C LYS A 228 6.42 20.14 -2.69
N GLY A 229 6.12 21.37 -2.30
CA GLY A 229 5.44 22.39 -3.10
C GLY A 229 3.91 22.38 -2.98
N ASP A 230 3.30 21.30 -2.49
CA ASP A 230 1.85 21.26 -2.29
C ASP A 230 1.41 22.16 -1.13
N ILE A 231 0.15 22.59 -1.22
CA ILE A 231 -0.52 23.43 -0.24
C ILE A 231 -1.66 22.62 0.37
N ILE A 232 -1.79 22.71 1.69
CA ILE A 232 -2.77 21.97 2.48
C ILE A 232 -3.57 22.95 3.35
N GLY A 233 -4.89 22.75 3.40
CA GLY A 233 -5.77 23.44 4.34
C GLY A 233 -6.25 24.81 3.84
N GLU A 234 -5.98 25.13 2.58
CA GLU A 234 -6.44 26.31 1.86
C GLU A 234 -7.97 26.41 1.82
N MET A 235 -8.68 25.29 1.64
CA MET A 235 -10.14 25.29 1.52
C MET A 235 -10.82 25.88 2.75
N SER A 236 -10.46 25.41 3.94
CA SER A 236 -11.04 25.88 5.20
C SER A 236 -10.63 27.33 5.52
N LEU A 237 -9.44 27.75 5.07
CA LEU A 237 -9.01 29.14 5.22
C LEU A 237 -9.84 30.11 4.36
N LEU A 238 -10.20 29.71 3.14
CA LEU A 238 -10.93 30.53 2.17
C LEU A 238 -12.45 30.49 2.37
N THR A 239 -13.03 29.31 2.59
CA THR A 239 -14.48 29.12 2.74
C THR A 239 -14.97 29.44 4.15
N GLY A 240 -14.09 29.31 5.16
CA GLY A 240 -14.47 29.40 6.57
C GLY A 240 -15.09 28.11 7.13
N GLU A 241 -15.34 27.10 6.30
CA GLU A 241 -15.84 25.79 6.73
C GLU A 241 -14.80 25.03 7.57
N PRO A 242 -15.20 24.03 8.37
CA PRO A 242 -14.27 23.15 9.07
C PRO A 242 -13.33 22.38 8.12
N ARG A 243 -12.27 21.79 8.67
CA ARG A 243 -11.33 20.94 7.91
C ARG A 243 -12.07 19.75 7.27
N SER A 244 -11.95 19.60 5.96
CA SER A 244 -12.64 18.55 5.19
C SER A 244 -12.02 17.16 5.33
N ALA A 245 -10.75 17.06 5.73
CA ALA A 245 -10.01 15.81 5.84
C ALA A 245 -8.93 15.90 6.93
N SER A 246 -8.53 14.75 7.46
CA SER A 246 -7.35 14.62 8.31
C SER A 246 -6.11 14.50 7.45
N VAL A 247 -4.97 15.04 7.89
CA VAL A 247 -3.70 15.00 7.16
C VAL A 247 -2.57 14.53 8.06
N TYR A 248 -1.87 13.49 7.65
CA TYR A 248 -0.81 12.81 8.39
C TYR A 248 0.52 12.92 7.65
N ALA A 249 1.63 13.09 8.37
CA ALA A 249 2.95 12.91 7.79
C ALA A 249 3.21 11.42 7.59
N LEU A 250 3.41 10.96 6.36
CA LEU A 250 3.92 9.61 6.08
C LEU A 250 5.42 9.54 6.40
N ARG A 251 6.11 10.61 6.02
CA ARG A 251 7.53 10.85 6.23
C ARG A 251 7.70 12.20 6.90
N SER A 252 8.62 12.24 7.86
CA SER A 252 9.07 13.45 8.52
C SER A 252 9.31 14.58 7.52
N GLY A 253 8.72 15.74 7.79
CA GLY A 253 8.67 16.83 6.84
C GLY A 253 8.63 18.19 7.50
N GLN A 254 9.07 19.20 6.75
CA GLN A 254 8.93 20.60 7.13
C GLN A 254 7.81 21.25 6.34
N VAL A 255 6.99 22.02 7.05
CA VAL A 255 5.90 22.80 6.47
C VAL A 255 5.99 24.25 6.93
N ILE A 256 5.59 25.16 6.07
CA ILE A 256 5.42 26.56 6.41
C ILE A 256 3.94 26.80 6.66
N ARG A 257 3.59 27.20 7.88
CA ARG A 257 2.26 27.63 8.28
C ARG A 257 2.09 29.12 8.01
N ILE A 258 0.94 29.48 7.44
CA ILE A 258 0.49 30.87 7.28
C ILE A 258 -0.88 30.97 7.93
N SER A 259 -1.01 31.85 8.93
CA SER A 259 -2.29 32.10 9.60
C SER A 259 -3.26 32.85 8.68
N ARG A 260 -4.56 32.75 8.96
CA ARG A 260 -5.61 33.50 8.25
C ARG A 260 -5.33 35.00 8.25
N ASP A 261 -4.85 35.55 9.35
CA ASP A 261 -4.53 36.98 9.46
C ASP A 261 -3.28 37.34 8.65
N GLY A 262 -2.23 36.51 8.69
CA GLY A 262 -1.04 36.70 7.85
C GLY A 262 -1.39 36.64 6.37
N PHE A 263 -2.20 35.66 5.98
CA PHE A 263 -2.68 35.50 4.60
C PHE A 263 -3.55 36.69 4.17
N ARG A 264 -4.51 37.13 4.98
CA ARG A 264 -5.36 38.30 4.68
C ARG A 264 -4.54 39.58 4.51
N LYS A 265 -3.56 39.83 5.39
CA LYS A 265 -2.66 40.98 5.30
C LYS A 265 -1.78 40.95 4.06
N PHE A 266 -1.39 39.76 3.60
CA PHE A 266 -0.64 39.58 2.38
C PHE A 266 -1.52 39.84 1.13
N ILE A 267 -2.69 39.20 1.06
CA ILE A 267 -3.62 39.34 -0.08
C ILE A 267 -4.16 40.76 -0.21
N SER A 268 -4.43 41.47 0.89
CA SER A 268 -4.89 42.86 0.82
C SER A 268 -3.87 43.81 0.17
N ARG A 269 -2.59 43.42 0.15
CA ARG A 269 -1.50 44.16 -0.51
C ARG A 269 -1.19 43.66 -1.91
N SER A 270 -1.85 42.60 -2.37
CA SER A 270 -1.66 42.00 -3.70
C SER A 270 -2.94 41.28 -4.15
N PRO A 271 -4.01 42.03 -4.49
CA PRO A 271 -5.32 41.49 -4.84
C PRO A 271 -5.30 40.54 -6.05
N GLU A 272 -4.36 40.73 -6.98
CA GLU A 272 -4.17 39.86 -8.16
C GLU A 272 -3.83 38.42 -7.74
N GLY A 273 -3.15 38.26 -6.60
CA GLY A 273 -2.80 36.98 -6.03
C GLY A 273 -4.01 36.11 -5.67
N LEU A 274 -5.14 36.73 -5.31
CA LEU A 274 -6.35 36.00 -4.94
C LEU A 274 -6.96 35.29 -6.16
N PHE A 275 -6.91 35.91 -7.34
CA PHE A 275 -7.44 35.31 -8.58
C PHE A 275 -6.70 34.02 -8.95
N HIS A 276 -5.36 34.04 -8.89
CA HIS A 276 -4.53 32.86 -9.20
C HIS A 276 -4.71 31.71 -8.19
N ILE A 277 -4.89 32.07 -6.90
CA ILE A 277 -5.21 31.08 -5.85
C ILE A 277 -6.55 30.40 -6.15
N THR A 278 -7.58 31.19 -6.46
CA THR A 278 -8.91 30.67 -6.78
C THR A 278 -8.90 29.81 -8.05
N GLU A 279 -8.17 30.21 -9.09
CA GLU A 279 -8.02 29.44 -10.34
C GLU A 279 -7.33 28.09 -10.10
N THR A 280 -6.26 28.06 -9.31
CA THR A 280 -5.54 26.82 -8.94
C THR A 280 -6.46 25.85 -8.20
N ILE A 281 -7.27 26.36 -7.26
CA ILE A 281 -8.24 25.55 -6.51
C ILE A 281 -9.35 25.03 -7.43
N ALA A 282 -9.90 25.88 -8.30
CA ALA A 282 -10.92 25.49 -9.28
C ALA A 282 -10.41 24.38 -10.21
N ARG A 283 -9.16 24.49 -10.69
CA ARG A 283 -8.51 23.44 -11.50
C ARG A 283 -8.40 22.12 -10.73
N ARG A 284 -7.94 22.15 -9.48
CA ARG A 284 -7.82 20.96 -8.61
C ARG A 284 -9.17 20.29 -8.34
N LEU A 285 -10.23 21.07 -8.13
CA LEU A 285 -11.60 20.54 -7.97
C LEU A 285 -12.06 19.81 -9.23
N ASN A 286 -11.72 20.34 -10.41
CA ASN A 286 -12.08 19.73 -11.69
C ASN A 286 -11.27 18.45 -11.98
N GLU A 287 -10.00 18.39 -11.57
CA GLU A 287 -9.16 17.19 -11.64
C GLU A 287 -9.69 16.05 -10.74
N LYS A 288 -10.22 16.39 -9.56
CA LYS A 288 -10.84 15.43 -8.63
C LYS A 288 -12.08 14.74 -9.23
N ASN A 289 -12.84 15.44 -10.08
CA ASN A 289 -14.01 14.89 -10.76
C ASN A 289 -13.66 13.98 -11.95
N ARG A 290 -12.41 14.00 -12.45
CA ARG A 290 -11.96 13.18 -13.59
C ARG A 290 -11.41 11.80 -13.20
N GLY A 291 -11.61 11.35 -11.96
CA GLY A 291 -11.35 9.96 -11.55
C GLY A 291 -9.87 9.57 -11.44
N GLY A 292 -8.95 10.53 -11.33
CA GLY A 292 -7.51 10.26 -11.28
C GLY A 292 -6.85 10.83 -10.02
N VAL A 293 -7.14 10.27 -8.85
CA VAL A 293 -6.18 10.43 -7.75
C VAL A 293 -4.96 9.60 -8.13
N LYS A 294 -3.84 10.25 -8.49
CA LYS A 294 -2.55 9.58 -8.62
C LYS A 294 -2.17 9.00 -7.26
N VAL A 295 -2.53 7.74 -7.03
CA VAL A 295 -2.04 6.96 -5.89
C VAL A 295 -0.61 6.57 -6.22
N GLY A 296 0.34 7.14 -5.47
CA GLY A 296 1.76 6.82 -5.55
C GLY A 296 2.59 7.84 -6.33
N ARG A 297 3.05 8.91 -5.66
CA ARG A 297 4.33 9.55 -6.11
C ARG A 297 5.46 8.52 -5.93
N LYS A 298 6.57 8.64 -6.67
CA LYS A 298 7.72 7.71 -6.57
C LYS A 298 8.14 7.52 -5.10
N VAL A 299 8.29 6.28 -4.64
CA VAL A 299 8.83 5.96 -3.31
C VAL A 299 10.28 6.39 -3.27
N HIS A 300 10.74 7.05 -2.23
CA HIS A 300 12.08 7.61 -2.23
C HIS A 300 12.95 7.05 -1.11
N THR A 301 12.39 6.95 0.08
CA THR A 301 13.10 6.44 1.26
C THR A 301 12.47 5.14 1.76
N ILE A 302 13.27 4.12 2.02
CA ILE A 302 12.82 2.79 2.41
C ILE A 302 13.57 2.34 3.66
N ALA A 303 12.83 2.00 4.73
CA ALA A 303 13.43 1.37 5.91
C ALA A 303 13.43 -0.16 5.76
N LEU A 304 14.59 -0.77 6.01
CA LEU A 304 14.81 -2.22 6.01
C LEU A 304 14.89 -2.70 7.46
N VAL A 305 13.82 -3.35 7.93
CA VAL A 305 13.67 -3.76 9.33
C VAL A 305 13.79 -5.28 9.45
N PRO A 306 14.97 -5.82 9.79
CA PRO A 306 15.10 -7.25 10.07
C PRO A 306 14.30 -7.60 11.33
N LEU A 307 13.40 -8.58 11.28
CA LEU A 307 12.70 -9.06 12.47
C LEU A 307 13.18 -10.44 12.91
N SER A 308 13.81 -11.20 12.01
CA SER A 308 14.42 -12.49 12.36
C SER A 308 15.81 -12.28 12.94
N LYS A 309 16.10 -12.97 14.05
CA LYS A 309 17.43 -12.98 14.65
C LYS A 309 18.46 -13.49 13.63
N GLY A 310 19.53 -12.73 13.42
CA GLY A 310 20.62 -13.09 12.49
C GLY A 310 20.32 -12.85 11.00
N PHE A 311 19.26 -12.11 10.67
CA PHE A 311 18.92 -11.80 9.28
C PHE A 311 20.09 -11.12 8.54
N PRO A 312 20.45 -11.55 7.31
CA PRO A 312 21.58 -11.02 6.54
C PRO A 312 21.26 -9.66 5.89
N LEU A 313 21.07 -8.62 6.73
CA LEU A 313 20.59 -7.30 6.30
C LEU A 313 21.46 -6.65 5.22
N LYS A 314 22.79 -6.70 5.37
CA LYS A 314 23.76 -6.08 4.44
C LYS A 314 23.79 -6.77 3.07
N GLU A 315 23.61 -8.09 3.04
CA GLU A 315 23.52 -8.84 1.79
C GLU A 315 22.21 -8.51 1.07
N PHE A 316 21.10 -8.54 1.82
CA PHE A 316 19.78 -8.21 1.29
C PHE A 316 19.71 -6.79 0.73
N SER A 317 20.24 -5.79 1.46
CA SER A 317 20.25 -4.39 1.02
C SER A 317 21.09 -4.19 -0.25
N LYS A 318 22.19 -4.93 -0.39
CA LYS A 318 23.07 -4.91 -1.57
C LYS A 318 22.38 -5.50 -2.81
N GLU A 319 21.74 -6.66 -2.68
CA GLU A 319 21.04 -7.28 -3.81
C GLU A 319 19.83 -6.45 -4.24
N LEU A 320 19.07 -5.90 -3.30
CA LEU A 320 17.96 -5.00 -3.61
C LEU A 320 18.45 -3.72 -4.32
N SER A 321 19.54 -3.10 -3.83
CA SER A 321 20.13 -1.92 -4.48
C SER A 321 20.62 -2.22 -5.91
N LYS A 322 21.19 -3.41 -6.13
CA LYS A 322 21.62 -3.86 -7.45
C LYS A 322 20.45 -3.99 -8.42
N SER A 323 19.33 -4.59 -7.99
CA SER A 323 18.11 -4.70 -8.78
C SER A 323 17.42 -3.36 -9.05
N LEU A 324 17.64 -2.35 -8.20
CA LEU A 324 17.07 -1.01 -8.37
C LEU A 324 17.93 -0.05 -9.21
N LYS A 325 19.20 -0.38 -9.46
CA LYS A 325 20.12 0.40 -10.29
C LYS A 325 19.55 0.83 -11.67
N PRO A 326 18.75 0.02 -12.38
CA PRO A 326 18.14 0.45 -13.65
C PRO A 326 17.13 1.60 -13.51
N PHE A 327 16.55 1.81 -12.32
CA PHE A 327 15.50 2.80 -12.07
C PHE A 327 16.03 4.12 -11.50
N GLY A 328 17.30 4.19 -11.10
CA GLY A 328 17.90 5.39 -10.54
C GLY A 328 19.12 5.11 -9.66
N SER A 329 19.68 6.17 -9.10
CA SER A 329 20.73 6.08 -8.09
C SER A 329 20.15 5.63 -6.75
N SER A 330 20.89 4.77 -6.03
CA SER A 330 20.48 4.28 -4.71
C SER A 330 21.62 4.38 -3.71
N LEU A 331 21.31 4.75 -2.47
CA LEU A 331 22.25 4.74 -1.35
C LEU A 331 21.72 3.93 -0.17
N THR A 332 22.55 3.03 0.34
CA THR A 332 22.30 2.38 1.63
C THR A 332 22.98 3.15 2.77
N VAL A 333 22.22 3.45 3.80
CA VAL A 333 22.62 4.21 4.99
C VAL A 333 22.51 3.30 6.20
N SER A 334 23.67 2.99 6.80
CA SER A 334 23.80 2.24 8.04
C SER A 334 24.04 3.18 9.22
N LYS A 335 23.92 2.64 10.44
CA LYS A 335 24.25 3.35 11.68
C LYS A 335 25.69 3.88 11.66
N ASP A 336 26.66 3.08 11.22
CA ASP A 336 28.07 3.48 11.08
C ASP A 336 28.25 4.73 10.20
N LYS A 337 27.51 4.82 9.09
CA LYS A 337 27.56 5.99 8.19
C LYS A 337 26.98 7.22 8.88
N PHE A 338 25.89 7.06 9.61
CA PHE A 338 25.28 8.13 10.40
C PHE A 338 26.22 8.62 11.50
N GLU A 339 26.82 7.73 12.28
CA GLU A 339 27.75 8.09 13.36
C GLU A 339 28.99 8.82 12.83
N LYS A 340 29.55 8.38 11.69
CA LYS A 340 30.65 9.08 11.02
C LYS A 340 30.26 10.50 10.60
N PHE A 341 29.06 10.67 10.04
CA PHE A 341 28.55 12.01 9.72
C PHE A 341 28.44 12.88 10.99
N VAL A 342 27.85 12.35 12.06
CA VAL A 342 27.72 13.05 13.36
C VAL A 342 29.10 13.46 13.91
N GLN A 343 30.08 12.55 13.90
CA GLN A 343 31.45 12.82 14.38
C GLN A 343 32.17 13.89 13.54
N GLN A 344 32.02 13.85 12.21
CA GLN A 344 32.59 14.85 11.31
C GLN A 344 32.00 16.24 11.52
N GLN A 345 30.69 16.33 11.78
CA GLN A 345 30.05 17.62 12.06
C GLN A 345 30.46 18.18 13.43
N ARG A 346 30.60 17.31 14.44
CA ARG A 346 31.09 17.71 15.77
C ARG A 346 32.53 18.21 15.76
N SER A 347 33.41 17.61 14.95
CA SER A 347 34.84 17.97 14.87
C SER A 347 35.11 19.26 14.09
N LYS A 348 34.20 19.69 13.20
CA LYS A 348 34.32 20.95 12.45
C LYS A 348 33.89 22.20 13.25
N ARG A 349 33.46 22.03 14.51
CA ARG A 349 32.86 23.11 15.32
C ARG A 349 33.74 23.60 16.46
N ASN A 350 33.61 24.90 16.75
CA ASN A 350 34.05 25.49 18.02
C ASN A 350 33.19 24.94 19.18
N ARG A 351 33.76 24.87 20.39
CA ARG A 351 33.16 24.26 21.60
C ARG A 351 31.75 24.79 21.99
N ASP A 352 31.30 25.92 21.44
CA ASP A 352 30.02 26.57 21.78
C ASP A 352 28.87 26.32 20.79
N GLU A 353 29.09 25.63 19.65
CA GLU A 353 28.02 25.27 18.73
C GLU A 353 27.57 23.81 18.93
N ASN A 354 26.38 23.62 19.51
CA ASN A 354 25.81 22.28 19.67
C ASN A 354 25.47 21.68 18.29
N PHE A 355 25.97 20.48 18.00
CA PHE A 355 25.42 19.62 16.96
C PHE A 355 23.92 19.41 17.22
N GLY A 356 23.09 19.83 16.28
CA GLY A 356 21.65 19.90 16.46
C GLY A 356 20.87 18.97 15.53
N ILE A 357 19.55 18.99 15.70
CA ILE A 357 18.65 18.17 14.88
C ILE A 357 18.51 18.75 13.46
N SER A 358 18.77 20.06 13.30
CA SER A 358 18.79 20.74 12.00
C SER A 358 19.81 20.11 11.04
N GLU A 359 20.99 19.75 11.53
CA GLU A 359 22.07 19.14 10.74
C GLU A 359 21.71 17.73 10.28
N ILE A 360 21.04 16.95 11.13
CA ILE A 360 20.57 15.60 10.80
C ILE A 360 19.47 15.66 9.73
N LEU A 361 18.52 16.58 9.86
CA LEU A 361 17.50 16.79 8.84
C LEU A 361 18.09 17.31 7.53
N SER A 362 19.05 18.24 7.60
CA SER A 362 19.77 18.73 6.43
C SER A 362 20.50 17.59 5.72
N TRP A 363 21.09 16.66 6.47
CA TRP A 363 21.70 15.46 5.92
C TRP A 363 20.69 14.55 5.23
N PHE A 364 19.59 14.17 5.89
CA PHE A 364 18.54 13.36 5.26
C PHE A 364 17.99 14.04 4.00
N ASN A 365 17.65 15.33 4.05
CA ASN A 365 17.20 16.10 2.89
C ASN A 365 18.26 16.15 1.78
N GLY A 366 19.55 16.19 2.14
CA GLY A 366 20.67 16.15 1.21
C GLY A 366 20.76 14.81 0.48
N LEU A 367 20.64 13.70 1.21
CA LEU A 367 20.61 12.34 0.64
C LEU A 367 19.46 12.19 -0.34
N GLU A 368 18.28 12.69 0.02
CA GLU A 368 17.09 12.66 -0.84
C GLU A 368 17.22 13.51 -2.11
N ARG A 369 18.01 14.58 -2.05
CA ARG A 369 18.28 15.39 -3.23
C ARG A 369 19.26 14.73 -4.18
N GLU A 370 20.19 13.92 -3.66
CA GLU A 370 21.30 13.33 -4.41
C GLU A 370 20.97 11.95 -4.99
N TYR A 371 20.17 11.16 -4.27
CA TYR A 371 19.86 9.78 -4.63
C TYR A 371 18.38 9.58 -4.93
N ASP A 372 18.04 8.88 -6.02
CA ASP A 372 16.64 8.54 -6.33
C ASP A 372 16.00 7.61 -5.29
N LYS A 373 16.83 6.79 -4.61
CA LYS A 373 16.44 5.88 -3.53
C LYS A 373 17.42 5.92 -2.36
N VAL A 374 16.89 5.92 -1.14
CA VAL A 374 17.69 5.81 0.08
C VAL A 374 17.16 4.65 0.93
N PHE A 375 18.02 3.66 1.21
CA PHE A 375 17.74 2.55 2.11
C PHE A 375 18.28 2.83 3.50
N PHE A 376 17.43 2.77 4.51
CA PHE A 376 17.84 2.83 5.90
C PHE A 376 17.94 1.43 6.48
N GLU A 377 19.16 1.00 6.82
CA GLU A 377 19.38 -0.25 7.53
C GLU A 377 19.05 -0.06 9.02
N VAL A 378 18.00 -0.73 9.48
CA VAL A 378 17.53 -0.60 10.87
C VAL A 378 18.17 -1.67 11.72
N GLU A 379 19.20 -1.27 12.47
CA GLU A 379 19.85 -2.09 13.50
C GLU A 379 19.18 -1.83 14.86
N HIS A 380 18.79 -2.88 15.59
CA HIS A 380 17.89 -2.78 16.76
C HIS A 380 18.49 -2.15 18.01
N GLU A 381 19.79 -1.89 18.03
CA GLU A 381 20.52 -1.52 19.25
C GLU A 381 20.33 -0.05 19.67
N ASP A 382 19.87 0.83 18.76
CA ASP A 382 19.76 2.27 19.00
C ASP A 382 18.34 2.79 18.72
N SER A 383 17.63 3.16 19.78
CA SER A 383 16.25 3.64 19.68
C SER A 383 16.11 4.92 18.86
N LEU A 384 17.10 5.81 18.89
CA LEU A 384 17.07 7.07 18.14
C LEU A 384 17.26 6.82 16.65
N TRP A 385 18.23 5.97 16.29
CA TRP A 385 18.45 5.57 14.89
C TRP A 385 17.22 4.87 14.31
N VAL A 386 16.68 3.89 15.05
CA VAL A 386 15.46 3.17 14.65
C VAL A 386 14.31 4.14 14.39
N GLU A 387 14.02 5.05 15.31
CA GLU A 387 12.94 6.02 15.11
C GLU A 387 13.22 6.98 13.95
N ALA A 388 14.48 7.41 13.75
CA ALA A 388 14.85 8.26 12.63
C ALA A 388 14.57 7.58 11.30
N CYS A 389 15.04 6.34 11.14
CA CYS A 389 14.84 5.54 9.93
C CYS A 389 13.35 5.31 9.64
N LEU A 390 12.59 4.90 10.65
CA LEU A 390 11.17 4.58 10.49
C LEU A 390 10.33 5.82 10.18
N ARG A 391 10.61 6.96 10.81
CA ARG A 391 9.88 8.22 10.55
C ARG A 391 10.34 8.91 9.27
N GLN A 392 11.54 8.63 8.78
CA GLN A 392 12.07 9.16 7.51
C GLN A 392 11.71 8.28 6.30
N ALA A 393 11.12 7.11 6.50
CA ALA A 393 10.77 6.19 5.42
C ALA A 393 9.39 6.49 4.80
N ASP A 394 9.32 6.52 3.47
CA ASP A 394 8.04 6.47 2.74
C ASP A 394 7.41 5.06 2.80
N ARG A 395 8.27 4.03 2.91
CA ARG A 395 7.90 2.62 2.89
C ARG A 395 8.77 1.81 3.85
N ILE A 396 8.17 0.87 4.56
CA ILE A 396 8.86 0.02 5.54
C ILE A 396 8.78 -1.43 5.07
N LEU A 397 9.95 -2.05 4.83
CA LEU A 397 10.07 -3.47 4.54
C LEU A 397 10.45 -4.23 5.80
N ILE A 398 9.55 -5.08 6.26
CA ILE A 398 9.72 -5.96 7.41
C ILE A 398 10.31 -7.25 6.88
N LEU A 399 11.57 -7.51 7.22
CA LEU A 399 12.35 -8.61 6.66
C LEU A 399 12.35 -9.81 7.61
N VAL A 400 11.86 -10.94 7.12
CA VAL A 400 11.67 -12.14 7.92
C VAL A 400 12.28 -13.33 7.21
N GLU A 401 13.03 -14.12 7.95
CA GLU A 401 13.49 -15.44 7.55
C GLU A 401 12.63 -16.50 8.27
N PRO A 402 11.72 -17.19 7.56
CA PRO A 402 10.84 -18.18 8.15
C PRO A 402 11.58 -19.36 8.78
N GLY A 403 11.26 -19.64 10.04
CA GLY A 403 11.91 -20.68 10.84
C GLY A 403 12.99 -20.15 11.79
N SER A 404 13.43 -18.90 11.61
CA SER A 404 14.25 -18.18 12.59
C SER A 404 13.37 -17.52 13.65
N ALA A 405 13.89 -17.39 14.88
CA ALA A 405 13.17 -16.72 15.97
C ALA A 405 12.94 -15.23 15.63
N LEU A 406 11.72 -14.74 15.86
CA LEU A 406 11.38 -13.33 15.71
C LEU A 406 11.83 -12.53 16.95
N GLU A 407 12.41 -11.37 16.73
CA GLU A 407 12.78 -10.41 17.77
C GLU A 407 11.57 -9.52 18.11
N GLU A 408 10.51 -10.13 18.66
CA GLU A 408 9.26 -9.43 18.99
C GLU A 408 9.46 -8.33 20.06
N GLU A 409 10.53 -8.38 20.84
CA GLU A 409 10.86 -7.36 21.83
C GLU A 409 11.73 -6.20 21.29
N CYS A 410 12.13 -6.24 20.02
CA CYS A 410 12.96 -5.18 19.46
C CYS A 410 12.20 -3.84 19.37
N HIS A 411 12.92 -2.73 19.57
CA HIS A 411 12.32 -1.39 19.56
C HIS A 411 11.65 -1.07 18.22
N ALA A 412 12.23 -1.52 17.10
CA ALA A 412 11.65 -1.30 15.78
C ALA A 412 10.25 -1.92 15.67
N TRP A 413 10.08 -3.18 16.09
CA TRP A 413 8.79 -3.86 16.07
C TRP A 413 7.77 -3.18 16.99
N LYS A 414 8.20 -2.76 18.18
CA LYS A 414 7.36 -1.99 19.12
C LYS A 414 6.84 -0.70 18.51
N VAL A 415 7.69 0.08 17.83
CA VAL A 415 7.27 1.31 17.14
C VAL A 415 6.26 1.00 16.02
N LEU A 416 6.46 -0.08 15.27
CA LEU A 416 5.50 -0.50 14.24
C LEU A 416 4.14 -0.90 14.84
N GLN A 417 4.13 -1.54 16.01
CA GLN A 417 2.89 -1.88 16.72
C GLN A 417 2.20 -0.67 17.39
N GLY A 418 2.97 0.34 17.83
CA GLY A 418 2.50 1.47 18.65
C GLY A 418 1.58 2.49 17.98
N GLY A 419 1.14 2.24 16.74
CA GLY A 419 0.08 2.96 16.07
C GLY A 419 0.46 4.31 15.44
N GLY A 420 1.58 4.96 15.77
CA GLY A 420 1.86 6.26 15.15
C GLY A 420 2.35 6.19 13.71
N LEU A 421 2.90 5.07 13.22
CA LEU A 421 3.25 4.91 11.80
C LEU A 421 2.18 4.15 10.99
N HIS A 422 0.91 4.22 11.38
CA HIS A 422 -0.16 3.42 10.75
C HIS A 422 -0.43 3.82 9.29
N GLU A 423 -0.17 5.08 8.94
CA GLU A 423 -0.32 5.55 7.55
C GLU A 423 0.91 5.24 6.67
N THR A 424 2.09 5.03 7.26
CA THR A 424 3.28 4.66 6.48
C THR A 424 3.10 3.26 5.90
N LEU A 425 3.35 3.08 4.60
CA LEU A 425 3.15 1.80 3.91
C LEU A 425 4.11 0.75 4.48
N ARG A 426 3.56 -0.39 4.90
CA ARG A 426 4.30 -1.52 5.46
C ARG A 426 4.12 -2.73 4.57
N GLU A 427 5.23 -3.41 4.29
CA GLU A 427 5.23 -4.64 3.53
C GLU A 427 6.15 -5.64 4.23
N THR A 428 5.82 -6.92 4.11
CA THR A 428 6.62 -8.00 4.68
C THR A 428 7.32 -8.77 3.58
N VAL A 429 8.63 -8.93 3.71
CA VAL A 429 9.47 -9.73 2.80
C VAL A 429 9.90 -11.00 3.53
N PHE A 430 9.50 -12.15 2.99
CA PHE A 430 9.89 -13.47 3.45
C PHE A 430 11.08 -13.94 2.64
N TYR A 431 12.26 -13.98 3.26
CA TYR A 431 13.50 -14.43 2.66
C TYR A 431 13.69 -15.93 2.91
N VAL A 432 13.53 -16.74 1.88
CA VAL A 432 13.46 -18.21 1.99
C VAL A 432 14.45 -18.89 1.05
N GLU A 433 14.90 -20.09 1.39
CA GLU A 433 15.64 -20.94 0.45
C GLU A 433 14.79 -21.30 -0.77
N ASP A 434 15.42 -21.54 -1.94
CA ASP A 434 14.70 -21.87 -3.17
C ASP A 434 13.81 -23.13 -3.04
N GLY A 435 14.29 -24.13 -2.29
CA GLY A 435 13.57 -25.37 -1.99
C GLY A 435 12.59 -25.32 -0.81
N TYR A 436 12.20 -24.13 -0.35
CA TYR A 436 11.32 -23.99 0.82
C TYR A 436 9.97 -24.71 0.61
N SER A 437 9.54 -25.47 1.62
CA SER A 437 8.32 -26.30 1.57
C SER A 437 7.46 -26.23 2.85
N ARG A 438 7.86 -25.45 3.85
CA ARG A 438 7.19 -25.36 5.16
C ARG A 438 6.06 -24.31 5.17
N TRP A 439 5.07 -24.49 4.30
CA TRP A 439 4.02 -23.49 4.05
C TRP A 439 3.22 -23.08 5.28
N HIS A 440 2.95 -24.02 6.20
CA HIS A 440 2.28 -23.74 7.48
C HIS A 440 3.00 -22.67 8.31
N VAL A 441 4.34 -22.62 8.29
CA VAL A 441 5.11 -21.59 9.01
C VAL A 441 4.86 -20.21 8.40
N LEU A 442 4.83 -20.11 7.06
CA LEU A 442 4.47 -18.87 6.38
C LEU A 442 3.04 -18.45 6.70
N GLU A 443 2.10 -19.39 6.69
CA GLU A 443 0.70 -19.11 7.01
C GLU A 443 0.49 -18.57 8.42
N ASP A 444 1.25 -19.05 9.40
CA ASP A 444 1.19 -18.52 10.76
C ASP A 444 1.83 -17.13 10.87
N LEU A 445 2.94 -16.90 10.16
CA LEU A 445 3.57 -15.57 10.08
C LEU A 445 2.66 -14.55 9.36
N PHE A 446 1.92 -14.99 8.34
CA PHE A 446 0.97 -14.16 7.60
C PHE A 446 -0.16 -13.62 8.49
N LYS A 447 -0.58 -14.36 9.52
CA LYS A 447 -1.58 -13.89 10.50
C LYS A 447 -1.03 -12.82 11.43
N LYS A 448 0.28 -12.86 11.70
CA LYS A 448 0.96 -11.97 12.65
C LYS A 448 1.47 -10.68 12.00
N LEU A 449 1.95 -10.77 10.76
CA LEU A 449 2.70 -9.69 10.10
C LEU A 449 1.81 -8.87 9.17
N PRO A 450 1.90 -7.52 9.23
CA PRO A 450 1.02 -6.64 8.48
C PRO A 450 1.46 -6.47 7.02
N GLY A 451 0.51 -5.98 6.21
CA GLY A 451 0.79 -5.41 4.90
C GLY A 451 0.91 -6.41 3.74
N GLN A 452 1.30 -5.90 2.58
CA GLN A 452 1.54 -6.71 1.38
C GLN A 452 2.75 -7.62 1.60
N ARG A 453 2.70 -8.82 1.01
CA ARG A 453 3.66 -9.89 1.26
C ARG A 453 4.46 -10.18 0.00
N HIS A 454 5.77 -10.28 0.15
CA HIS A 454 6.70 -10.65 -0.89
C HIS A 454 7.47 -11.88 -0.44
N ILE A 455 7.47 -12.94 -1.24
CA ILE A 455 8.36 -14.08 -1.02
C ILE A 455 9.57 -13.88 -1.93
N VAL A 456 10.77 -13.94 -1.35
CA VAL A 456 12.04 -13.77 -2.07
C VAL A 456 12.87 -15.02 -1.85
N ARG A 457 13.13 -15.74 -2.93
CA ARG A 457 13.97 -16.95 -2.90
C ARG A 457 15.45 -16.57 -2.97
N LYS A 458 16.24 -17.08 -2.02
CA LYS A 458 17.69 -16.93 -1.98
C LYS A 458 18.32 -17.50 -3.25
N ASN A 459 19.35 -16.83 -3.75
CA ASN A 459 20.16 -17.26 -4.90
C ASN A 459 19.39 -17.49 -6.20
N ARG A 460 18.15 -17.02 -6.32
CA ARG A 460 17.37 -17.12 -7.55
C ARG A 460 17.32 -15.78 -8.27
N ALA A 461 17.83 -15.77 -9.50
CA ALA A 461 17.80 -14.59 -10.36
C ALA A 461 16.37 -14.09 -10.59
N GLY A 462 16.17 -12.78 -10.64
CA GLY A 462 14.88 -12.14 -10.91
C GLY A 462 13.98 -11.89 -9.71
N GLU A 463 14.23 -12.51 -8.54
CA GLU A 463 13.39 -12.34 -7.34
C GLU A 463 13.45 -10.91 -6.79
N PHE A 464 14.66 -10.35 -6.64
CA PHE A 464 14.84 -8.95 -6.26
C PHE A 464 14.39 -7.98 -7.36
N ASP A 465 14.51 -8.36 -8.63
CA ASP A 465 14.02 -7.54 -9.74
C ASP A 465 12.49 -7.42 -9.72
N ARG A 466 11.78 -8.46 -9.30
CA ARG A 466 10.33 -8.41 -9.08
C ARG A 466 9.98 -7.45 -7.95
N VAL A 467 10.68 -7.53 -6.81
CA VAL A 467 10.46 -6.60 -5.70
C VAL A 467 10.72 -5.16 -6.15
N ALA A 468 11.83 -4.92 -6.86
CA ALA A 468 12.17 -3.62 -7.45
C ALA A 468 11.08 -3.09 -8.39
N ARG A 469 10.61 -3.90 -9.36
CA ARG A 469 9.53 -3.51 -10.27
C ARG A 469 8.24 -3.14 -9.54
N ARG A 470 7.84 -3.90 -8.52
CA ARG A 470 6.66 -3.57 -7.70
C ARG A 470 6.84 -2.29 -6.90
N MET A 471 8.04 -2.04 -6.37
CA MET A 471 8.34 -0.81 -5.63
C MET A 471 8.30 0.43 -6.52
N GLU A 472 8.70 0.30 -7.78
CA GLU A 472 8.73 1.38 -8.76
C GLU A 472 7.42 1.60 -9.52
N GLY A 473 6.38 0.80 -9.27
CA GLY A 473 5.13 0.86 -10.05
C GLY A 473 5.37 0.44 -11.51
N LYS A 474 6.11 -0.65 -11.69
CA LYS A 474 6.46 -1.27 -12.98
C LYS A 474 6.18 -2.78 -12.99
N ALA A 475 5.26 -3.24 -12.14
CA ALA A 475 4.96 -4.66 -12.02
C ALA A 475 4.24 -5.18 -13.26
N VAL A 476 4.68 -6.33 -13.78
CA VAL A 476 4.09 -6.98 -14.96
C VAL A 476 3.04 -8.01 -14.53
N GLY A 477 1.80 -7.79 -14.92
CA GLY A 477 0.66 -8.67 -14.66
C GLY A 477 0.18 -9.41 -15.90
N ILE A 478 -0.24 -10.68 -15.74
CA ILE A 478 -0.80 -11.49 -16.83
C ILE A 478 -2.23 -11.96 -16.51
N ALA A 479 -3.18 -11.55 -17.35
CA ALA A 479 -4.56 -12.04 -17.33
C ALA A 479 -4.76 -13.19 -18.31
N LEU A 480 -5.33 -14.30 -17.84
CA LEU A 480 -5.63 -15.48 -18.66
C LEU A 480 -7.15 -15.70 -18.76
N ALA A 481 -7.66 -15.77 -19.99
CA ALA A 481 -9.08 -15.94 -20.22
C ALA A 481 -9.61 -17.35 -19.90
N GLY A 482 -10.91 -17.45 -19.64
CA GLY A 482 -11.64 -18.71 -19.65
C GLY A 482 -11.84 -19.26 -21.08
N GLY A 483 -11.91 -20.59 -21.21
CA GLY A 483 -12.08 -21.25 -22.52
C GLY A 483 -12.15 -22.78 -22.49
N GLY A 484 -12.38 -23.40 -21.33
CA GLY A 484 -12.36 -24.86 -21.18
C GLY A 484 -11.02 -25.48 -21.59
N ALA A 485 -11.05 -26.54 -22.39
CA ALA A 485 -9.85 -27.22 -22.89
C ALA A 485 -8.86 -26.28 -23.59
N LYS A 486 -9.34 -25.23 -24.27
CA LYS A 486 -8.49 -24.21 -24.93
C LYS A 486 -7.48 -23.55 -23.98
N GLY A 487 -7.77 -23.57 -22.68
CA GLY A 487 -6.87 -23.10 -21.64
C GLY A 487 -5.46 -23.68 -21.70
N PHE A 488 -5.26 -24.89 -22.26
CA PHE A 488 -3.92 -25.46 -22.41
C PHE A 488 -2.98 -24.61 -23.27
N ALA A 489 -3.52 -23.81 -24.19
CA ALA A 489 -2.72 -22.87 -24.97
C ALA A 489 -2.10 -21.74 -24.14
N HIS A 490 -2.69 -21.40 -22.98
CA HIS A 490 -2.06 -20.45 -22.05
C HIS A 490 -0.71 -20.94 -21.55
N LEU A 491 -0.53 -22.25 -21.35
CA LEU A 491 0.76 -22.79 -20.91
C LEU A 491 1.83 -22.68 -21.99
N GLY A 492 1.46 -22.88 -23.26
CA GLY A 492 2.35 -22.63 -24.39
C GLY A 492 2.75 -21.16 -24.50
N PHE A 493 1.78 -20.25 -24.35
CA PHE A 493 2.04 -18.81 -24.29
C PHE A 493 2.99 -18.46 -23.12
N LEU A 494 2.68 -18.92 -21.91
CA LEU A 494 3.50 -18.68 -20.71
C LEU A 494 4.93 -19.21 -20.88
N HIS A 495 5.09 -20.32 -21.59
CA HIS A 495 6.42 -20.86 -21.94
C HIS A 495 7.17 -19.94 -22.90
N SER A 496 6.50 -19.52 -23.97
CA SER A 496 7.07 -18.62 -24.98
C SER A 496 7.58 -17.30 -24.38
N ILE A 497 6.79 -16.66 -23.51
CA ILE A 497 7.20 -15.40 -22.88
C ILE A 497 8.31 -15.60 -21.83
N ARG A 498 8.34 -16.75 -21.15
CA ARG A 498 9.42 -17.09 -20.21
C ARG A 498 10.75 -17.27 -20.94
N ASP A 499 10.74 -17.92 -22.11
CA ASP A 499 11.92 -18.10 -22.96
C ASP A 499 12.50 -16.76 -23.45
N GLN A 500 11.65 -15.74 -23.64
CA GLN A 500 12.08 -14.38 -23.99
C GLN A 500 12.45 -13.52 -22.78
N GLY A 501 12.42 -14.08 -21.56
CA GLY A 501 12.77 -13.35 -20.34
C GLY A 501 11.78 -12.26 -19.95
N ILE A 502 10.51 -12.34 -20.40
CA ILE A 502 9.46 -11.41 -19.97
C ILE A 502 9.10 -11.72 -18.51
N PRO A 503 9.27 -10.77 -17.57
CA PRO A 503 8.99 -11.02 -16.17
C PRO A 503 7.48 -11.13 -15.89
N ILE A 504 7.12 -11.90 -14.86
CA ILE A 504 5.75 -12.09 -14.41
C ILE A 504 5.72 -11.86 -12.90
N ASP A 505 5.14 -10.73 -12.50
CA ASP A 505 5.12 -10.28 -11.10
C ASP A 505 3.76 -10.57 -10.43
N LEU A 506 2.71 -10.72 -11.24
CA LEU A 506 1.34 -11.05 -10.81
C LEU A 506 0.66 -11.85 -11.94
N ILE A 507 -0.16 -12.84 -11.61
CA ILE A 507 -0.91 -13.60 -12.60
C ILE A 507 -2.34 -13.84 -12.13
N GLY A 508 -3.29 -13.87 -13.05
CA GLY A 508 -4.67 -14.16 -12.70
C GLY A 508 -5.44 -14.74 -13.86
N GLY A 509 -6.56 -15.39 -13.54
CA GLY A 509 -7.40 -15.92 -14.60
C GLY A 509 -8.79 -16.32 -14.16
N THR A 510 -9.61 -16.63 -15.17
CA THR A 510 -10.99 -17.05 -15.01
C THR A 510 -11.17 -18.44 -15.59
N SER A 511 -11.93 -19.31 -14.91
CA SER A 511 -12.22 -20.68 -15.35
C SER A 511 -10.93 -21.44 -15.66
N ALA A 512 -10.77 -21.98 -16.87
CA ALA A 512 -9.53 -22.63 -17.31
C ALA A 512 -8.28 -21.75 -17.17
N GLY A 513 -8.39 -20.42 -17.33
CA GLY A 513 -7.29 -19.49 -17.08
C GLY A 513 -6.84 -19.47 -15.62
N SER A 514 -7.77 -19.61 -14.66
CA SER A 514 -7.44 -19.69 -13.22
C SER A 514 -6.64 -20.95 -12.88
N ILE A 515 -6.94 -22.06 -13.57
CA ILE A 515 -6.20 -23.30 -13.45
C ILE A 515 -4.75 -23.07 -13.89
N MET A 516 -4.54 -22.59 -15.12
CA MET A 516 -3.19 -22.42 -15.68
C MET A 516 -2.37 -21.39 -14.91
N ALA A 517 -3.00 -20.30 -14.48
CA ALA A 517 -2.38 -19.30 -13.63
C ALA A 517 -1.95 -19.89 -12.27
N GLY A 518 -2.78 -20.72 -11.64
CA GLY A 518 -2.48 -21.37 -10.37
C GLY A 518 -1.30 -22.34 -10.48
N LEU A 519 -1.27 -23.14 -11.55
CA LEU A 519 -0.17 -24.05 -11.87
C LEU A 519 1.16 -23.32 -12.00
N PHE A 520 1.15 -22.23 -12.76
CA PHE A 520 2.32 -21.39 -12.97
C PHE A 520 2.77 -20.70 -11.67
N ALA A 521 1.83 -20.17 -10.89
CA ALA A 521 2.10 -19.50 -9.61
C ALA A 521 2.67 -20.43 -8.53
N MET A 522 2.40 -21.73 -8.60
CA MET A 522 3.02 -22.76 -7.76
C MET A 522 4.49 -23.02 -8.10
N GLY A 523 4.98 -22.50 -9.23
CA GLY A 523 6.40 -22.55 -9.61
C GLY A 523 6.87 -23.86 -10.25
N TYR A 524 5.94 -24.71 -10.72
CA TYR A 524 6.27 -25.92 -11.48
C TYR A 524 6.91 -25.59 -12.83
N ASP A 525 7.76 -26.48 -13.32
CA ASP A 525 8.25 -26.41 -14.70
C ASP A 525 7.18 -26.89 -15.70
N PHE A 526 7.29 -26.49 -16.97
CA PHE A 526 6.28 -26.84 -17.98
C PHE A 526 6.18 -28.37 -18.23
N PRO A 527 7.28 -29.13 -18.32
CA PRO A 527 7.20 -30.59 -18.44
C PRO A 527 6.44 -31.25 -17.27
N GLU A 528 6.68 -30.81 -16.03
CA GLU A 528 5.99 -31.29 -14.85
C GLU A 528 4.52 -30.91 -14.87
N ILE A 529 4.18 -29.67 -15.24
CA ILE A 529 2.79 -29.23 -15.42
C ILE A 529 2.07 -30.14 -16.42
N LEU A 530 2.66 -30.40 -17.59
CA LEU A 530 2.06 -31.25 -18.62
C LEU A 530 1.88 -32.71 -18.15
N ARG A 531 2.86 -33.24 -17.39
CA ARG A 531 2.76 -34.57 -16.77
C ARG A 531 1.61 -34.64 -15.77
N LEU A 532 1.47 -33.62 -14.92
CA LEU A 532 0.41 -33.55 -13.92
C LEU A 532 -0.97 -33.39 -14.59
N ILE A 533 -1.06 -32.56 -15.65
CA ILE A 533 -2.28 -32.41 -16.46
C ILE A 533 -2.73 -33.75 -17.02
N LYS A 534 -1.81 -34.50 -17.65
CA LYS A 534 -2.11 -35.81 -18.23
C LYS A 534 -2.67 -36.75 -17.17
N LYS A 535 -1.97 -36.88 -16.04
CA LYS A 535 -2.37 -37.75 -14.93
C LYS A 535 -3.76 -37.40 -14.36
N VAL A 536 -4.02 -36.10 -14.14
CA VAL A 536 -5.21 -35.66 -13.40
C VAL A 536 -6.41 -35.40 -14.31
N TRP A 537 -6.25 -34.69 -15.43
CA TRP A 537 -7.39 -34.35 -16.29
C TRP A 537 -7.69 -35.41 -17.35
N ILE A 538 -6.67 -36.00 -17.97
CA ILE A 538 -6.86 -36.93 -19.10
C ILE A 538 -7.16 -38.33 -18.58
N ASP A 539 -6.28 -38.87 -17.74
CA ASP A 539 -6.36 -40.28 -17.32
C ASP A 539 -7.52 -40.53 -16.34
N SER A 540 -7.92 -39.53 -15.54
CA SER A 540 -8.90 -39.71 -14.45
C SER A 540 -10.38 -39.58 -14.87
N LYS A 541 -10.66 -39.28 -16.15
CA LYS A 541 -12.02 -39.16 -16.75
C LYS A 541 -13.00 -38.36 -15.87
N LEU A 542 -12.62 -37.13 -15.51
CA LEU A 542 -13.26 -36.34 -14.45
C LEU A 542 -14.72 -35.94 -14.71
N THR A 543 -15.17 -35.93 -15.97
CA THR A 543 -16.51 -35.48 -16.40
C THR A 543 -17.54 -36.60 -16.52
N ARG A 544 -17.23 -37.80 -16.02
CA ARG A 544 -18.13 -38.98 -16.06
C ARG A 544 -18.81 -39.26 -14.70
N ASP A 545 -19.28 -38.21 -14.01
CA ASP A 545 -20.05 -38.29 -12.76
C ASP A 545 -21.45 -37.67 -12.87
N TYR A 546 -22.28 -38.23 -13.74
CA TYR A 546 -23.66 -37.76 -13.98
C TYR A 546 -24.56 -37.82 -12.74
N THR A 547 -25.52 -36.91 -12.66
CA THR A 547 -26.55 -36.87 -11.61
C THR A 547 -27.94 -36.61 -12.19
N ILE A 548 -28.99 -36.65 -11.35
CA ILE A 548 -30.34 -36.30 -11.76
C ILE A 548 -30.39 -34.77 -11.92
N PRO A 549 -30.71 -34.22 -13.10
CA PRO A 549 -30.42 -32.83 -13.47
C PRO A 549 -31.42 -31.82 -12.90
N PHE A 550 -31.65 -31.83 -11.58
CA PHE A 550 -32.41 -30.79 -10.88
C PHE A 550 -31.59 -29.53 -10.62
N VAL A 551 -30.26 -29.68 -10.42
CA VAL A 551 -29.33 -28.57 -10.13
C VAL A 551 -28.23 -28.48 -11.20
N SER A 552 -27.68 -29.62 -11.63
CA SER A 552 -26.59 -29.71 -12.61
C SER A 552 -26.57 -31.07 -13.31
N LEU A 553 -25.94 -31.16 -14.48
CA LEU A 553 -25.77 -32.42 -15.22
C LEU A 553 -24.80 -33.38 -14.52
N LEU A 554 -23.75 -32.84 -13.88
CA LEU A 554 -22.74 -33.60 -13.15
C LEU A 554 -22.88 -33.38 -11.64
N LYS A 555 -22.52 -34.39 -10.85
CA LYS A 555 -22.39 -34.30 -9.40
C LYS A 555 -21.21 -33.42 -8.99
N GLY A 556 -20.16 -33.36 -9.82
CA GLY A 556 -18.97 -32.54 -9.61
C GLY A 556 -18.03 -33.02 -8.50
N SER A 557 -18.36 -34.10 -7.78
CA SER A 557 -17.51 -34.64 -6.70
C SER A 557 -16.17 -35.17 -7.22
N ARG A 558 -16.12 -35.78 -8.41
CA ARG A 558 -14.86 -36.24 -9.00
C ARG A 558 -14.00 -35.07 -9.40
N TYR A 559 -14.61 -34.06 -10.00
CA TYR A 559 -13.93 -32.82 -10.40
C TYR A 559 -13.37 -32.05 -9.20
N SER A 560 -14.19 -31.85 -8.15
CA SER A 560 -13.72 -31.23 -6.90
C SER A 560 -12.58 -31.99 -6.24
N LYS A 561 -12.67 -33.33 -6.20
CA LYS A 561 -11.60 -34.17 -5.66
C LYS A 561 -10.33 -34.03 -6.49
N ALA A 562 -10.42 -34.04 -7.80
CA ALA A 562 -9.25 -33.88 -8.66
C ALA A 562 -8.57 -32.52 -8.53
N ILE A 563 -9.34 -31.43 -8.44
CA ILE A 563 -8.80 -30.08 -8.18
C ILE A 563 -8.14 -30.05 -6.79
N LYS A 564 -8.74 -30.64 -5.76
CA LYS A 564 -8.15 -30.72 -4.42
C LYS A 564 -6.88 -31.59 -4.39
N ASP A 565 -6.90 -32.77 -4.99
CA ASP A 565 -5.75 -33.68 -5.06
C ASP A 565 -4.58 -33.04 -5.82
N PHE A 566 -4.88 -32.17 -6.80
CA PHE A 566 -3.90 -31.44 -7.59
C PHE A 566 -3.23 -30.33 -6.79
N PHE A 567 -4.02 -29.37 -6.29
CA PHE A 567 -3.50 -28.16 -5.65
C PHE A 567 -3.19 -28.37 -4.16
N GLY A 568 -3.64 -29.49 -3.58
CA GLY A 568 -3.54 -29.80 -2.16
C GLY A 568 -4.23 -28.76 -1.29
N ASP A 569 -3.81 -28.68 -0.03
CA ASP A 569 -4.27 -27.65 0.91
C ASP A 569 -3.45 -26.35 0.78
N ARG A 570 -2.83 -26.12 -0.38
CA ARG A 570 -1.99 -24.93 -0.63
C ARG A 570 -2.85 -23.67 -0.62
N LYS A 571 -2.40 -22.64 0.09
CA LYS A 571 -3.06 -21.33 0.12
C LYS A 571 -2.53 -20.36 -0.92
N ILE A 572 -3.41 -19.52 -1.47
CA ILE A 572 -3.06 -18.54 -2.52
C ILE A 572 -1.94 -17.62 -2.06
N GLU A 573 -2.00 -17.13 -0.82
CA GLU A 573 -1.02 -16.19 -0.27
C GLU A 573 0.38 -16.80 -0.09
N THR A 574 0.53 -18.12 -0.19
CA THR A 574 1.83 -18.82 -0.10
C THR A 574 2.46 -19.11 -1.47
N LEU A 575 1.82 -18.71 -2.57
CA LEU A 575 2.31 -18.95 -3.92
C LEU A 575 3.53 -18.09 -4.24
N TRP A 576 4.41 -18.60 -5.10
CA TRP A 576 5.64 -17.90 -5.47
C TRP A 576 5.38 -16.63 -6.26
N ILE A 577 4.33 -16.63 -7.07
CA ILE A 577 3.85 -15.46 -7.81
C ILE A 577 2.45 -15.16 -7.27
N PRO A 578 2.18 -13.91 -6.86
CA PRO A 578 0.85 -13.50 -6.46
C PRO A 578 -0.20 -13.86 -7.53
N PHE A 579 -1.31 -14.40 -7.07
CA PHE A 579 -2.32 -15.05 -7.91
C PHE A 579 -3.71 -14.50 -7.60
N LEU A 580 -4.57 -14.41 -8.61
CA LEU A 580 -6.01 -14.27 -8.42
C LEU A 580 -6.82 -15.20 -9.30
N ALA A 581 -7.97 -15.64 -8.79
CA ALA A 581 -9.01 -16.31 -9.55
C ALA A 581 -10.33 -15.53 -9.43
N VAL A 582 -11.11 -15.49 -10.51
CA VAL A 582 -12.41 -14.79 -10.53
C VAL A 582 -13.56 -15.78 -10.63
N ALA A 583 -14.55 -15.62 -9.76
CA ALA A 583 -15.83 -16.32 -9.82
C ALA A 583 -16.98 -15.30 -9.80
N CYS A 584 -18.18 -15.73 -10.19
CA CYS A 584 -19.38 -14.90 -10.08
C CYS A 584 -20.14 -15.31 -8.81
N ASN A 585 -20.37 -14.37 -7.89
CA ASN A 585 -21.18 -14.59 -6.70
C ASN A 585 -22.66 -14.35 -7.03
N LEU A 586 -23.45 -15.41 -7.16
CA LEU A 586 -24.87 -15.32 -7.47
C LEU A 586 -25.71 -14.79 -6.31
N THR A 587 -25.28 -15.03 -5.06
CA THR A 587 -26.01 -14.56 -3.88
C THR A 587 -25.97 -13.03 -3.76
N LYS A 588 -24.84 -12.43 -4.11
CA LYS A 588 -24.61 -10.97 -3.99
C LYS A 588 -24.64 -10.22 -5.32
N SER A 589 -24.71 -10.92 -6.45
CA SER A 589 -24.68 -10.35 -7.81
C SER A 589 -23.45 -9.48 -8.07
N GLU A 590 -22.28 -9.96 -7.64
CA GLU A 590 -21.01 -9.24 -7.74
C GLU A 590 -19.86 -10.22 -8.11
N PRO A 591 -18.72 -9.73 -8.64
CA PRO A 591 -17.56 -10.58 -8.84
C PRO A 591 -16.92 -10.95 -7.50
N LYS A 592 -16.56 -12.22 -7.33
CA LYS A 592 -15.70 -12.68 -6.25
C LYS A 592 -14.28 -12.85 -6.79
N VAL A 593 -13.38 -11.99 -6.32
CA VAL A 593 -11.93 -12.16 -6.53
C VAL A 593 -11.37 -12.98 -5.37
N PHE A 594 -10.81 -14.14 -5.69
CA PHE A 594 -10.05 -14.96 -4.75
C PHE A 594 -8.57 -14.66 -4.90
N ASP A 595 -7.99 -13.97 -3.92
CA ASP A 595 -6.56 -13.67 -3.81
C ASP A 595 -5.95 -14.16 -2.49
N GLN A 596 -6.76 -14.84 -1.66
CA GLN A 596 -6.39 -15.46 -0.38
C GLN A 596 -7.23 -16.71 -0.13
N GLY A 597 -6.75 -17.61 0.73
CA GLY A 597 -7.43 -18.84 1.11
C GLY A 597 -6.98 -20.04 0.30
N GLU A 598 -7.70 -21.17 0.42
CA GLU A 598 -7.33 -22.42 -0.25
C GLU A 598 -7.41 -22.28 -1.78
N LEU A 599 -6.29 -22.52 -2.46
CA LEU A 599 -6.15 -22.37 -3.91
C LEU A 599 -7.14 -23.26 -4.67
N TRP A 600 -7.30 -24.51 -4.22
CA TRP A 600 -8.19 -25.47 -4.84
C TRP A 600 -9.66 -25.00 -4.80
N LYS A 601 -10.10 -24.33 -3.72
CA LYS A 601 -11.46 -23.78 -3.59
C LYS A 601 -11.68 -22.64 -4.56
N ALA A 602 -10.72 -21.71 -4.64
CA ALA A 602 -10.79 -20.57 -5.55
C ALA A 602 -10.91 -21.01 -7.02
N ILE A 603 -10.05 -21.95 -7.43
CA ILE A 603 -10.08 -22.53 -8.79
C ILE A 603 -11.37 -23.31 -9.03
N ARG A 604 -11.81 -24.12 -8.06
CA ARG A 604 -13.06 -24.89 -8.17
C ARG A 604 -14.28 -23.99 -8.27
N ALA A 605 -14.33 -22.89 -7.52
CA ALA A 605 -15.38 -21.88 -7.63
C ALA A 605 -15.37 -21.23 -9.02
N SER A 606 -14.20 -20.77 -9.47
CA SER A 606 -13.99 -20.13 -10.78
C SER A 606 -14.36 -21.02 -11.99
N THR A 607 -14.35 -22.34 -11.82
CA THR A 607 -14.64 -23.33 -12.88
C THR A 607 -16.01 -24.01 -12.75
N SER A 608 -16.93 -23.42 -11.97
CA SER A 608 -18.28 -23.94 -11.74
C SER A 608 -19.26 -23.52 -12.85
N ILE A 609 -19.11 -24.08 -14.05
CA ILE A 609 -19.94 -23.74 -15.21
C ILE A 609 -21.43 -24.06 -14.90
N PRO A 610 -22.33 -23.07 -14.95
CA PRO A 610 -23.76 -23.28 -14.69
C PRO A 610 -24.37 -24.38 -15.56
N GLY A 611 -25.24 -25.20 -14.97
CA GLY A 611 -25.90 -26.32 -15.64
C GLY A 611 -25.00 -27.55 -15.84
N ILE A 612 -23.68 -27.40 -15.99
CA ILE A 612 -22.74 -28.53 -16.08
C ILE A 612 -22.34 -29.00 -14.68
N PHE A 613 -21.78 -28.10 -13.88
CA PHE A 613 -21.35 -28.38 -12.52
C PHE A 613 -22.30 -27.70 -11.51
N PRO A 614 -22.47 -28.26 -10.31
CA PRO A 614 -23.22 -27.57 -9.28
C PRO A 614 -22.47 -26.28 -8.89
N PRO A 615 -23.21 -25.20 -8.54
CA PRO A 615 -22.60 -24.02 -7.95
C PRO A 615 -21.72 -24.40 -6.76
N PHE A 616 -20.57 -23.77 -6.66
CA PHE A 616 -19.69 -23.95 -5.51
C PHE A 616 -20.26 -23.14 -4.34
N TYR A 617 -20.70 -23.81 -3.28
CA TYR A 617 -21.20 -23.15 -2.08
C TYR A 617 -20.08 -23.04 -1.05
N ASP A 618 -19.81 -21.83 -0.58
CA ASP A 618 -18.83 -21.56 0.46
C ASP A 618 -19.25 -20.31 1.25
N GLU A 619 -19.13 -20.38 2.58
CA GLU A 619 -19.44 -19.27 3.50
C GLU A 619 -20.79 -18.56 3.24
N GLY A 620 -21.85 -19.32 2.93
CA GLY A 620 -23.19 -18.75 2.73
C GLY A 620 -23.45 -18.14 1.35
N SER A 621 -22.50 -18.25 0.41
CA SER A 621 -22.64 -17.73 -0.95
C SER A 621 -22.58 -18.84 -2.00
N LEU A 622 -23.33 -18.65 -3.09
CA LEU A 622 -23.28 -19.51 -4.28
C LEU A 622 -22.35 -18.88 -5.32
N TYR A 623 -21.31 -19.62 -5.70
CA TYR A 623 -20.34 -19.21 -6.72
C TYR A 623 -20.50 -20.04 -7.98
N VAL A 624 -20.45 -19.37 -9.12
CA VAL A 624 -20.39 -20.00 -10.45
C VAL A 624 -19.21 -19.46 -11.25
N ASP A 625 -18.99 -20.03 -12.43
CA ASP A 625 -17.88 -19.67 -13.31
C ASP A 625 -17.77 -18.15 -13.51
N GLY A 626 -16.54 -17.63 -13.35
CA GLY A 626 -16.28 -16.20 -13.42
C GLY A 626 -16.48 -15.61 -14.81
N GLY A 627 -16.51 -16.45 -15.85
CA GLY A 627 -16.68 -16.01 -17.24
C GLY A 627 -17.98 -15.27 -17.48
N LEU A 628 -19.02 -15.54 -16.66
CA LEU A 628 -20.29 -14.82 -16.69
C LEU A 628 -20.14 -13.32 -16.38
N TRP A 629 -19.11 -12.95 -15.62
CA TRP A 629 -18.85 -11.58 -15.21
C TRP A 629 -17.64 -10.98 -15.93
N ASP A 630 -16.50 -11.67 -15.82
CA ASP A 630 -15.23 -11.23 -16.38
C ASP A 630 -14.40 -12.43 -16.82
N ASN A 631 -14.58 -12.82 -18.09
CA ASN A 631 -13.86 -13.92 -18.71
C ASN A 631 -12.36 -13.63 -18.90
N LEU A 632 -11.91 -12.37 -18.82
CA LEU A 632 -10.51 -11.99 -18.96
C LEU A 632 -10.16 -10.86 -17.96
N PRO A 633 -9.71 -11.21 -16.73
CA PRO A 633 -9.72 -10.33 -15.58
C PRO A 633 -8.54 -9.34 -15.53
N GLY A 634 -8.30 -8.62 -16.62
CA GLY A 634 -7.18 -7.68 -16.75
C GLY A 634 -7.35 -6.42 -15.91
N LEU A 635 -8.56 -5.86 -15.82
CA LEU A 635 -8.84 -4.69 -14.98
C LEU A 635 -8.64 -5.02 -13.49
N LEU A 636 -9.11 -6.19 -13.05
CA LEU A 636 -8.93 -6.68 -11.68
C LEU A 636 -7.44 -6.88 -11.34
N LEU A 637 -6.62 -7.31 -12.30
CA LEU A 637 -5.17 -7.37 -12.10
C LEU A 637 -4.53 -5.98 -11.97
N ARG A 638 -4.99 -4.98 -12.74
CA ARG A 638 -4.52 -3.58 -12.57
C ARG A 638 -4.85 -3.06 -11.18
N GLU A 639 -6.06 -3.32 -10.69
CA GLU A 639 -6.47 -2.97 -9.31
C GLU A 639 -5.59 -3.65 -8.25
N LYS A 640 -5.06 -4.85 -8.55
CA LYS A 640 -4.13 -5.60 -7.69
C LYS A 640 -2.65 -5.21 -7.88
N GLY A 641 -2.39 -4.15 -8.64
CA GLY A 641 -1.05 -3.57 -8.82
C GLY A 641 -0.28 -4.11 -10.02
N ALA A 642 -0.97 -4.50 -11.11
CA ALA A 642 -0.33 -4.67 -12.41
C ALA A 642 -0.22 -3.32 -13.13
N ASP A 643 0.97 -2.72 -13.11
CA ASP A 643 1.25 -1.46 -13.81
C ASP A 643 1.37 -1.68 -15.32
N ILE A 644 1.92 -2.82 -15.72
CA ILE A 644 2.04 -3.26 -17.10
C ILE A 644 1.20 -4.54 -17.26
N LEU A 645 0.19 -4.50 -18.13
CA LEU A 645 -0.79 -5.57 -18.28
C LEU A 645 -0.62 -6.31 -19.61
N ILE A 646 -0.41 -7.62 -19.53
CA ILE A 646 -0.53 -8.55 -20.64
C ILE A 646 -1.83 -9.33 -20.48
N SER A 647 -2.64 -9.42 -21.53
CA SER A 647 -3.93 -10.13 -21.49
C SER A 647 -4.04 -11.13 -22.62
N VAL A 648 -4.41 -12.36 -22.29
CA VAL A 648 -4.43 -13.50 -23.21
C VAL A 648 -5.85 -14.02 -23.35
N ASP A 649 -6.43 -13.77 -24.51
CA ASP A 649 -7.74 -14.28 -24.91
C ASP A 649 -7.61 -15.55 -25.75
N LEU A 650 -8.61 -16.41 -25.63
CA LEU A 650 -8.72 -17.68 -26.37
C LEU A 650 -9.77 -17.63 -27.48
N GLY A 651 -10.30 -16.44 -27.79
CA GLY A 651 -11.35 -16.24 -28.78
C GLY A 651 -12.67 -16.90 -28.34
N ALA A 652 -13.01 -16.81 -27.05
CA ALA A 652 -14.31 -17.26 -26.55
C ALA A 652 -15.41 -16.30 -27.06
N GLY A 653 -16.04 -16.65 -28.17
CA GLY A 653 -17.00 -15.77 -28.85
C GLY A 653 -17.65 -16.38 -30.09
N SER A 654 -18.19 -15.51 -30.95
CA SER A 654 -18.90 -15.86 -32.18
C SER A 654 -18.13 -16.89 -33.01
N GLN A 655 -18.82 -17.92 -33.50
CA GLN A 655 -18.26 -18.87 -34.46
C GLN A 655 -19.04 -18.75 -35.76
N PRO A 656 -18.67 -17.81 -36.65
CA PRO A 656 -19.44 -17.52 -37.87
C PRO A 656 -19.67 -18.76 -38.74
N ALA A 657 -18.72 -19.69 -38.79
CA ALA A 657 -18.88 -20.96 -39.51
C ALA A 657 -20.03 -21.81 -38.97
N LYS A 658 -20.16 -21.95 -37.64
CA LYS A 658 -21.28 -22.67 -37.03
C LYS A 658 -22.60 -21.92 -37.17
N ASP A 659 -22.55 -20.59 -37.07
CA ASP A 659 -23.73 -19.74 -37.20
C ASP A 659 -24.28 -19.79 -38.65
N GLN A 660 -23.39 -19.82 -39.65
CA GLN A 660 -23.72 -20.06 -41.06
C GLN A 660 -24.25 -21.48 -41.30
N ALA A 661 -23.61 -22.49 -40.72
CA ALA A 661 -24.09 -23.88 -40.79
C ALA A 661 -25.50 -24.01 -40.20
N TYR A 662 -25.77 -23.38 -39.06
CA TYR A 662 -27.11 -23.29 -38.50
C TYR A 662 -28.09 -22.60 -39.46
N GLY A 663 -27.69 -21.47 -40.05
CA GLY A 663 -28.48 -20.78 -41.07
C GLY A 663 -28.90 -21.67 -42.24
N SER A 664 -27.98 -22.48 -42.77
CA SER A 664 -28.26 -23.44 -43.86
C SER A 664 -29.24 -24.55 -43.45
N LEU A 665 -29.28 -24.91 -42.17
CA LEU A 665 -30.19 -25.93 -41.64
C LEU A 665 -31.61 -25.38 -41.41
N VAL A 666 -31.73 -24.09 -41.11
CA VAL A 666 -32.99 -23.40 -40.79
C VAL A 666 -33.78 -22.98 -42.05
N GLU A 667 -33.23 -23.12 -43.26
CA GLU A 667 -33.88 -22.79 -44.56
C GLU A 667 -35.36 -23.26 -44.65
N GLY A 668 -36.26 -22.39 -44.20
CA GLY A 668 -37.70 -22.61 -44.07
C GLY A 668 -38.40 -21.26 -44.13
N ARG A 669 -39.69 -21.26 -44.47
CA ARG A 669 -40.50 -20.05 -44.78
C ARG A 669 -40.66 -19.05 -43.61
N PHE A 670 -40.17 -19.35 -42.41
CA PHE A 670 -40.36 -18.55 -41.20
C PHE A 670 -39.03 -18.33 -40.46
N PRO A 671 -38.48 -17.10 -40.46
CA PRO A 671 -37.35 -16.74 -39.60
C PRO A 671 -37.70 -17.00 -38.13
N GLY A 672 -36.99 -17.92 -37.48
CA GLY A 672 -37.21 -18.30 -36.07
C GLY A 672 -37.67 -19.75 -35.84
N ALA A 673 -37.95 -20.52 -36.90
CA ALA A 673 -38.19 -21.96 -36.78
C ALA A 673 -36.89 -22.72 -36.50
N ALA A 674 -36.96 -23.80 -35.73
CA ALA A 674 -35.83 -24.72 -35.55
C ALA A 674 -35.56 -25.50 -36.84
N PRO A 675 -34.31 -25.98 -37.07
CA PRO A 675 -34.03 -26.92 -38.14
C PRO A 675 -34.96 -28.12 -38.11
N SER A 676 -35.34 -28.62 -39.29
CA SER A 676 -36.13 -29.85 -39.40
C SER A 676 -35.46 -31.01 -38.67
N PRO A 677 -36.15 -31.73 -37.76
CA PRO A 677 -35.59 -32.91 -37.09
C PRO A 677 -35.01 -33.93 -38.07
N TRP A 678 -35.62 -34.09 -39.25
CA TRP A 678 -35.10 -34.95 -40.32
C TRP A 678 -33.77 -34.47 -40.89
N LYS A 679 -33.58 -33.15 -41.10
CA LYS A 679 -32.29 -32.59 -41.53
C LYS A 679 -31.20 -32.83 -40.48
N LEU A 680 -31.53 -32.70 -39.20
CA LEU A 680 -30.60 -32.95 -38.10
C LEU A 680 -30.18 -34.43 -38.01
N ILE A 681 -31.14 -35.35 -38.18
CA ILE A 681 -30.87 -36.79 -38.21
C ILE A 681 -30.01 -37.15 -39.43
N MET A 682 -30.35 -36.64 -40.61
CA MET A 682 -29.57 -36.88 -41.84
C MET A 682 -28.14 -36.36 -41.72
N ASN A 683 -27.92 -35.20 -41.07
CA ASN A 683 -26.59 -34.69 -40.79
C ASN A 683 -25.76 -35.65 -39.91
N ASN A 684 -26.39 -36.32 -38.93
CA ASN A 684 -25.71 -37.29 -38.08
C ASN A 684 -25.33 -38.60 -38.79
N LEU A 685 -25.94 -38.89 -39.94
CA LEU A 685 -25.64 -40.07 -40.76
C LEU A 685 -24.48 -39.83 -41.74
N LEU A 686 -24.07 -38.58 -41.97
CA LEU A 686 -22.94 -38.26 -42.84
C LEU A 686 -21.59 -38.72 -42.25
N PRO A 687 -20.58 -39.01 -43.09
CA PRO A 687 -19.18 -39.15 -42.66
C PRO A 687 -18.74 -37.92 -41.86
N LYS A 688 -17.86 -38.11 -40.86
CA LYS A 688 -17.52 -37.05 -39.88
C LYS A 688 -17.00 -35.78 -40.57
N GLU A 689 -16.31 -35.92 -41.69
CA GLU A 689 -15.70 -34.86 -42.49
C GLU A 689 -16.74 -34.01 -43.25
N GLN A 690 -17.96 -34.54 -43.45
CA GLN A 690 -19.05 -33.90 -44.20
C GLN A 690 -20.17 -33.38 -43.30
N ARG A 691 -20.07 -33.59 -41.98
CA ARG A 691 -21.09 -33.14 -41.03
C ARG A 691 -21.04 -31.62 -40.87
N LEU A 692 -22.19 -30.99 -40.97
CA LEU A 692 -22.35 -29.59 -40.57
C LEU A 692 -22.24 -29.49 -39.05
N ASP A 693 -21.31 -28.69 -38.57
CA ASP A 693 -21.14 -28.34 -37.16
C ASP A 693 -21.88 -27.03 -36.87
N PHE A 694 -22.87 -27.08 -35.99
CA PHE A 694 -23.79 -25.97 -35.68
C PHE A 694 -23.90 -25.80 -34.15
N PRO A 695 -24.27 -24.63 -33.63
CA PRO A 695 -24.30 -24.39 -32.20
C PRO A 695 -25.46 -25.17 -31.56
N HIS A 696 -25.15 -25.99 -30.58
CA HIS A 696 -26.15 -26.74 -29.82
C HIS A 696 -26.77 -25.87 -28.71
N ILE A 697 -27.88 -26.34 -28.12
CA ILE A 697 -28.60 -25.60 -27.07
C ILE A 697 -27.69 -25.12 -25.93
N GLY A 698 -26.80 -25.98 -25.43
CA GLY A 698 -25.85 -25.62 -24.37
C GLY A 698 -24.86 -24.53 -24.81
N GLU A 699 -24.42 -24.56 -26.06
CA GLU A 699 -23.53 -23.55 -26.62
C GLU A 699 -24.25 -22.20 -26.77
N ILE A 700 -25.49 -22.20 -27.25
CA ILE A 700 -26.33 -21.00 -27.36
C ILE A 700 -26.56 -20.37 -25.97
N PHE A 701 -26.91 -21.18 -24.96
CA PHE A 701 -27.05 -20.70 -23.58
C PHE A 701 -25.75 -20.10 -23.04
N MET A 702 -24.62 -20.80 -23.20
CA MET A 702 -23.32 -20.31 -22.73
C MET A 702 -22.93 -19.00 -23.43
N ARG A 703 -23.07 -18.90 -24.75
CA ARG A 703 -22.80 -17.66 -25.49
C ARG A 703 -23.68 -16.51 -25.01
N SER A 704 -24.95 -16.77 -24.76
CA SER A 704 -25.90 -15.75 -24.27
C SER A 704 -25.52 -15.23 -22.88
N MET A 705 -25.10 -16.12 -21.98
CA MET A 705 -24.69 -15.77 -20.64
C MET A 705 -23.37 -14.98 -20.59
N LEU A 706 -22.46 -15.20 -21.55
CA LEU A 706 -21.16 -14.52 -21.60
C LEU A 706 -21.21 -13.13 -22.27
N ILE A 707 -22.38 -12.67 -22.76
CA ILE A 707 -22.54 -11.37 -23.43
C ILE A 707 -22.13 -10.21 -22.52
N SER A 708 -22.50 -10.25 -21.23
CA SER A 708 -22.11 -9.23 -20.24
C SER A 708 -20.58 -9.07 -20.13
N SER A 709 -19.85 -10.18 -20.18
CA SER A 709 -18.39 -10.19 -20.10
C SER A 709 -17.71 -9.58 -21.34
N GLN A 710 -18.40 -9.43 -22.47
CA GLN A 710 -17.81 -8.82 -23.67
C GLN A 710 -17.47 -7.34 -23.45
N ASN A 711 -18.27 -6.63 -22.64
CA ASN A 711 -17.98 -5.25 -22.27
C ASN A 711 -16.72 -5.15 -21.41
N SER A 712 -16.54 -6.06 -20.45
CA SER A 712 -15.33 -6.17 -19.62
C SER A 712 -14.12 -6.50 -20.49
N LEU A 713 -14.25 -7.43 -21.43
CA LEU A 713 -13.18 -7.81 -22.37
C LEU A 713 -12.73 -6.63 -23.24
N LYS A 714 -13.67 -5.83 -23.77
CA LYS A 714 -13.34 -4.63 -24.55
C LYS A 714 -12.53 -3.63 -23.73
N LYS A 715 -12.97 -3.34 -22.50
CA LYS A 715 -12.23 -2.44 -21.59
C LYS A 715 -10.86 -3.01 -21.23
N THR A 716 -10.78 -4.31 -20.94
CA THR A 716 -9.50 -4.99 -20.70
C THR A 716 -8.58 -4.80 -21.89
N ARG A 717 -9.02 -5.08 -23.11
CA ARG A 717 -8.23 -4.90 -24.35
C ARG A 717 -7.72 -3.47 -24.54
N GLU A 718 -8.56 -2.46 -24.29
CA GLU A 718 -8.17 -1.04 -24.36
C GLU A 718 -7.15 -0.68 -23.27
N SER A 719 -7.21 -1.35 -22.11
CA SER A 719 -6.30 -1.14 -20.99
C SER A 719 -5.03 -2.00 -21.04
N SER A 720 -4.95 -3.01 -21.91
CA SER A 720 -3.80 -3.92 -21.99
C SER A 720 -2.64 -3.25 -22.72
N ASP A 721 -1.44 -3.38 -22.17
CA ASP A 721 -0.20 -2.99 -22.86
C ASP A 721 0.14 -3.97 -23.97
N ILE A 722 -0.19 -5.25 -23.77
CA ILE A 722 -0.11 -6.31 -24.77
C ILE A 722 -1.38 -7.13 -24.69
N PHE A 723 -2.12 -7.19 -25.79
CA PHE A 723 -3.29 -8.05 -25.94
C PHE A 723 -2.98 -9.17 -26.94
N VAL A 724 -3.10 -10.42 -26.49
CA VAL A 724 -2.82 -11.62 -27.27
C VAL A 724 -4.11 -12.38 -27.47
N GLU A 725 -4.45 -12.65 -28.73
CA GLU A 725 -5.53 -13.56 -29.08
C GLU A 725 -4.91 -14.82 -29.66
N ILE A 726 -5.01 -15.93 -28.93
CA ILE A 726 -4.53 -17.23 -29.42
C ILE A 726 -5.57 -17.78 -30.40
N PRO A 727 -5.17 -18.26 -31.60
CA PRO A 727 -6.09 -18.79 -32.61
C PRO A 727 -6.63 -20.18 -32.25
N ALA A 728 -7.21 -20.34 -31.05
CA ALA A 728 -7.82 -21.58 -30.56
C ALA A 728 -9.31 -21.71 -30.94
N ARG A 729 -9.79 -20.93 -31.91
CA ARG A 729 -11.21 -20.87 -32.30
C ARG A 729 -11.72 -22.21 -32.83
N ASP A 730 -10.88 -22.96 -33.54
CA ASP A 730 -11.20 -24.24 -34.17
C ASP A 730 -11.30 -25.41 -33.19
N PHE A 731 -10.89 -25.21 -31.93
CA PHE A 731 -11.04 -26.20 -30.88
C PHE A 731 -12.35 -26.00 -30.13
N SER A 732 -12.95 -27.08 -29.65
CA SER A 732 -14.08 -27.05 -28.72
C SER A 732 -13.60 -26.77 -27.30
N THR A 733 -14.48 -26.21 -26.45
CA THR A 733 -14.24 -26.07 -25.01
C THR A 733 -14.08 -27.41 -24.29
N PHE A 734 -14.41 -28.53 -24.95
CA PHE A 734 -14.38 -29.88 -24.39
C PHE A 734 -13.32 -30.81 -25.02
N ASP A 735 -12.43 -30.28 -25.87
CA ASP A 735 -11.38 -31.08 -26.56
C ASP A 735 -10.16 -31.36 -25.66
N TRP A 736 -10.38 -31.98 -24.51
CA TRP A 736 -9.33 -32.22 -23.50
C TRP A 736 -8.17 -33.09 -24.02
N ASN A 737 -8.43 -33.99 -24.96
CA ASN A 737 -7.39 -34.87 -25.53
C ASN A 737 -6.39 -34.12 -26.43
N GLU A 738 -6.75 -32.93 -26.91
CA GLU A 738 -5.90 -32.08 -27.76
C GLU A 738 -4.94 -31.20 -26.93
N TYR A 739 -4.74 -31.50 -25.64
CA TYR A 739 -3.98 -30.64 -24.73
C TYR A 739 -2.55 -30.34 -25.20
N LEU A 740 -1.86 -31.30 -25.84
CA LEU A 740 -0.52 -31.09 -26.41
C LEU A 740 -0.58 -30.16 -27.62
N ARG A 741 -1.52 -30.40 -28.54
CA ARG A 741 -1.68 -29.56 -29.73
C ARG A 741 -2.06 -28.13 -29.36
N LEU A 742 -2.90 -27.95 -28.35
CA LEU A 742 -3.26 -26.64 -27.81
C LEU A 742 -2.07 -25.96 -27.14
N TYR A 743 -1.26 -26.71 -26.38
CA TYR A 743 0.00 -26.21 -25.82
C TYR A 743 0.96 -25.73 -26.93
N ASP A 744 1.21 -26.56 -27.94
CA ASP A 744 2.09 -26.24 -29.06
C ASP A 744 1.57 -25.02 -29.84
N LEU A 745 0.26 -24.96 -30.11
CA LEU A 745 -0.39 -23.81 -30.74
C LEU A 745 -0.13 -22.52 -29.96
N GLY A 746 -0.28 -22.56 -28.63
CA GLY A 746 -0.01 -21.43 -27.76
C GLY A 746 1.44 -20.98 -27.81
N TYR A 747 2.38 -21.92 -27.86
CA TYR A 747 3.81 -21.64 -27.95
C TYR A 747 4.20 -21.04 -29.29
N GLU A 748 3.85 -21.70 -30.39
CA GLU A 748 4.21 -21.31 -31.76
C GLU A 748 3.59 -19.97 -32.16
N SER A 749 2.30 -19.78 -31.89
CA SER A 749 1.61 -18.52 -32.23
C SER A 749 2.20 -17.32 -31.48
N SER A 750 2.70 -17.54 -30.27
CA SER A 750 3.30 -16.51 -29.43
C SER A 750 4.76 -16.24 -29.78
N GLN A 751 5.52 -17.28 -30.16
CA GLN A 751 6.97 -17.19 -30.38
C GLN A 751 7.36 -16.14 -31.42
N SER A 752 6.57 -16.03 -32.49
CA SER A 752 6.79 -15.05 -33.57
C SER A 752 6.80 -13.59 -33.09
N LYS A 753 6.01 -13.27 -32.06
CA LYS A 753 5.84 -11.91 -31.52
C LYS A 753 6.50 -11.70 -30.16
N ALA A 754 6.86 -12.77 -29.46
CA ALA A 754 7.38 -12.70 -28.09
C ALA A 754 8.65 -11.82 -27.97
N LYS A 755 9.50 -11.77 -29.01
CA LYS A 755 10.67 -10.86 -29.04
C LYS A 755 10.26 -9.38 -29.08
N GLU A 756 9.24 -9.04 -29.86
CA GLU A 756 8.69 -7.68 -29.94
C GLU A 756 8.06 -7.28 -28.60
N TRP A 757 7.26 -8.19 -28.02
CA TRP A 757 6.66 -8.01 -26.70
C TRP A 757 7.71 -7.79 -25.61
N ALA A 758 8.79 -8.57 -25.61
CA ALA A 758 9.87 -8.41 -24.65
C ALA A 758 10.49 -7.01 -24.74
N LYS A 759 10.67 -6.47 -25.95
CA LYS A 759 11.15 -5.10 -26.15
C LYS A 759 10.16 -4.06 -25.60
N ILE A 760 8.87 -4.17 -25.94
CA ILE A 760 7.82 -3.27 -25.44
C ILE A 760 7.79 -3.25 -23.90
N ILE A 761 7.86 -4.44 -23.28
CA ILE A 761 7.85 -4.58 -21.83
C ILE A 761 9.12 -3.99 -21.22
N GLN A 762 10.31 -4.26 -21.78
CA GLN A 762 11.56 -3.66 -21.31
C GLN A 762 11.52 -2.13 -21.39
N ASP A 763 11.04 -1.57 -22.51
CA ASP A 763 10.89 -0.12 -22.68
C ASP A 763 9.91 0.46 -21.66
N LYS A 764 8.78 -0.22 -21.37
CA LYS A 764 7.82 0.22 -20.34
C LYS A 764 8.39 0.13 -18.91
N ILE A 765 9.17 -0.91 -18.61
CA ILE A 765 9.81 -1.07 -17.30
C ILE A 765 10.84 0.03 -17.07
N TYR A 766 11.74 0.27 -18.04
CA TYR A 766 12.93 1.11 -17.84
C TYR A 766 12.84 2.53 -18.45
N SER A 767 11.72 2.91 -19.07
CA SER A 767 11.46 4.31 -19.45
C SER A 767 11.32 5.21 -18.22
N LYS A 768 12.02 6.36 -18.26
CA LYS A 768 12.18 7.32 -17.15
C LYS A 768 10.93 8.12 -16.81
#